data_AF-A0A0D2RKW9-F1
#
_entry.id   AF-A0A0D2RKW9-F1
#
_cell.length_a   1.000
_cell.length_b   1.000
_cell.length_c   1.000
_cell.angle_alpha   90.00
_cell.angle_beta   90.00
_cell.angle_gamma   90.00
#
_symmetry.space_group_name_H-M   'P 1'
#
loop_
_entity.id
_entity.type
_entity.pdbx_description
1 polymer ?
#
loop_
_entity_poly.entity_id
_entity_poly.type
_entity_poly.pdbx_seq_one_letter_code
_entity_poly.pdbx_strand_id
1 'polypeptide(L)'
;MMMETWEGGRAVALEFPVSETSSFSRVPRRIRKRLLSECKTPTVEEIETKLRHADLRRQQFYESVSSKARSKPRSPSRSSSNEEDPGQRLEARLQAAEQKRLNILAKSQMRLAKLDELRQAAKTGVEMRFERERKKLGTKVESRVQQAEANRMLILKTYSQRRATQNERSSQSMLRRMARESKYKERVRAAIHQKRVAAEKKRLGLLEAEKKKACARILQVRRVANSISHQREVERRKMRDQLEDRLQRARRQRAEYLRQRGRTQKSIRVNCTRMHKQADLLSRKLARCWRQFLRQRKTTLDLAKAFDSLKINGKSVKSMPFEQLALLIESIATIQTVKALLDRIESRIKASRVGGASDLLSSLDNIDHLLKRVATPKRKTTPRPSMRSREAKTVATVRETAKYLAKSSRYPVRVVLCAYMILGHPEAVLSGHGEREIALSKSAEAFVQELELLVRIILEGPIKNSDKESGSALTERLTIRSQLTAFDKAWCSYLNCFVVWKVKDAQLLEEDLVRAACQLELSMIQKCKLTPEGDNTALTHDMKAIQRQVVEDQKLLREKVQHLSGDAGIERMECALSETRTKFFQAKERGSPIGSPLTSFLSPNIHGSPSSPNARTHNRSTPTQKPNRVVRSLFKEDGTTPSKSHGSSVASSSHSDAQLGSSIEKHMVTENALIVNEFLHGQRVFVDNFNAIDEDKNSINAKMREIMEKAFWDGIMESMRQDEPDFDRVIELVREVRDEICELAPQSWREEITDAIDLEILAQVLKSGNLDIHYLGRILEFALITLQKLSAPANDDEMKAANQRLLKELAEICEARENSENSPALAMIKGLRFVLEQIQVLKTEISKARIRLMEPLLKGPAALDYLMKAFTNCYGSPSEACSSLPMTMRWLSSVSNCKDEEWGEHQNSVSNLKANDSSSQELLTSITLKTGGSYNSKNSTQIPFVNPNSSNVTGREQPECKGDKVDVLVRLGLLKLVSGVSGLTPDALPETFMLNFSRLRGVQAEIQKIIVISTSILIFRQILSSEQASDMERTISNCTEQLSEFLNCVEDADIEGIVDTIIGTSRHGDKVTDDKNLQLRKSMMARMLAKSLQAEDPVFKKVSLAVYLAFRGVVFGGSGTHGRKLAETVLRRVGAASLTERVVKEAKVLVVAATVSIGVHGPWYATLIGTCDL
;
A
#
# COMPACT_ATOMS: atom_id res chain seq x y z
N MET A 1 -10.68 78.12 -15.84
CA MET A 1 -10.26 78.46 -17.21
C MET A 1 -11.00 77.51 -18.13
N MET A 2 -12.00 77.94 -18.90
CA MET A 2 -11.91 78.80 -20.11
C MET A 2 -11.29 78.00 -21.28
N MET A 3 -11.90 77.86 -22.47
CA MET A 3 -13.13 78.43 -23.10
C MET A 3 -14.00 77.27 -23.69
N GLU A 4 -15.31 77.35 -24.00
CA GLU A 4 -16.05 78.22 -24.96
C GLU A 4 -15.53 78.04 -26.43
N THR A 5 -16.32 77.87 -27.51
CA THR A 5 -17.78 77.94 -27.84
C THR A 5 -18.13 76.82 -28.88
N TRP A 6 -19.35 76.50 -29.39
CA TRP A 6 -20.79 76.77 -29.08
C TRP A 6 -21.73 75.75 -29.81
N GLU A 7 -23.05 75.92 -29.62
CA GLU A 7 -24.28 75.54 -30.39
C GLU A 7 -24.29 74.62 -31.63
N GLY A 8 -25.39 73.84 -31.83
CA GLY A 8 -25.69 73.30 -33.19
C GLY A 8 -26.74 72.21 -33.49
N GLY A 9 -27.78 71.94 -32.68
CA GLY A 9 -29.06 71.39 -33.22
C GLY A 9 -29.47 69.91 -32.98
N ARG A 10 -30.80 69.74 -32.81
CA ARG A 10 -31.64 68.52 -32.66
C ARG A 10 -31.42 67.68 -31.39
N ALA A 11 -32.50 67.52 -30.63
CA ALA A 11 -32.53 66.78 -29.37
C ALA A 11 -32.59 65.25 -29.55
N VAL A 12 -31.97 64.54 -28.60
CA VAL A 12 -32.22 63.12 -28.35
C VAL A 12 -33.43 63.01 -27.42
N ALA A 13 -34.43 62.22 -27.83
CA ALA A 13 -35.45 61.71 -26.92
C ALA A 13 -35.17 60.22 -26.71
N LEU A 14 -34.72 59.85 -25.52
CA LEU A 14 -34.42 58.46 -25.17
C LEU A 14 -34.96 58.18 -23.78
N GLU A 15 -36.09 57.49 -23.71
CA GLU A 15 -36.64 57.02 -22.45
C GLU A 15 -37.31 55.65 -22.64
N PHE A 16 -36.99 54.73 -21.73
CA PHE A 16 -37.63 53.43 -21.57
C PHE A 16 -38.31 53.47 -20.20
N PRO A 17 -39.52 52.92 -20.04
CA PRO A 17 -39.56 51.60 -19.40
C PRO A 17 -40.70 50.64 -19.81
N VAL A 18 -40.45 49.36 -19.57
CA VAL A 18 -41.34 48.31 -19.00
C VAL A 18 -42.85 48.32 -19.32
N SER A 19 -43.29 47.25 -20.01
CA SER A 19 -44.60 46.55 -19.94
C SER A 19 -45.93 47.32 -19.92
N GLU A 20 -46.79 47.09 -20.92
CA GLU A 20 -48.16 46.56 -20.70
C GLU A 20 -48.82 45.97 -21.98
N THR A 21 -50.14 45.72 -21.99
CA THR A 21 -50.76 44.68 -22.85
C THR A 21 -51.80 45.13 -23.90
N SER A 22 -51.64 44.57 -25.11
CA SER A 22 -52.70 44.11 -26.04
C SER A 22 -53.51 45.09 -26.93
N SER A 23 -53.69 44.67 -28.20
CA SER A 23 -54.76 45.04 -29.16
C SER A 23 -54.69 46.46 -29.80
N PHE A 24 -55.24 46.75 -31.00
CA PHE A 24 -55.94 45.95 -32.03
C PHE A 24 -55.50 46.35 -33.46
N SER A 25 -55.44 45.39 -34.39
CA SER A 25 -56.00 45.55 -35.74
C SER A 25 -56.23 44.18 -36.41
N ARG A 26 -57.47 43.87 -36.79
CA ARG A 26 -57.86 42.55 -37.34
C ARG A 26 -58.17 42.63 -38.84
N VAL A 27 -57.26 42.14 -39.68
CA VAL A 27 -57.63 41.63 -41.02
C VAL A 27 -57.83 40.11 -40.91
N PRO A 28 -59.06 39.58 -41.09
CA PRO A 28 -59.31 38.14 -40.98
C PRO A 28 -58.44 37.29 -41.91
N ARG A 29 -57.89 36.16 -41.40
CA ARG A 29 -57.03 35.23 -42.17
C ARG A 29 -57.65 34.78 -43.51
N ARG A 30 -58.99 34.75 -43.61
CA ARG A 30 -59.76 34.41 -44.83
C ARG A 30 -59.51 35.41 -45.97
N ILE A 31 -59.32 36.69 -45.67
CA ILE A 31 -59.02 37.76 -46.65
C ILE A 31 -57.55 37.72 -47.04
N ARG A 32 -56.64 37.63 -46.06
CA ARG A 32 -55.18 37.57 -46.33
C ARG A 32 -54.78 36.35 -47.17
N LYS A 33 -55.51 35.23 -47.11
CA LYS A 33 -55.33 34.11 -48.05
C LYS A 33 -55.83 34.40 -49.48
N ARG A 34 -56.95 35.13 -49.66
CA ARG A 34 -57.45 35.51 -50.99
C ARG A 34 -56.50 36.48 -51.71
N LEU A 35 -55.96 37.46 -50.98
CA LEU A 35 -55.00 38.44 -51.55
C LEU A 35 -53.62 37.86 -51.89
N LEU A 36 -53.29 36.67 -51.40
CA LEU A 36 -52.07 35.92 -51.74
C LEU A 36 -52.34 34.69 -52.63
N SER A 37 -53.58 34.54 -53.11
CA SER A 37 -53.90 33.58 -54.16
C SER A 37 -53.77 34.30 -55.50
N GLU A 38 -52.93 33.80 -56.41
CA GLU A 38 -52.79 34.37 -57.76
C GLU A 38 -54.16 34.40 -58.45
N CYS A 39 -54.64 35.60 -58.80
CA CYS A 39 -55.75 35.74 -59.74
C CYS A 39 -55.26 35.34 -61.13
N LYS A 40 -55.25 34.03 -61.41
CA LYS A 40 -55.14 33.51 -62.77
C LYS A 40 -56.33 34.05 -63.57
N THR A 41 -56.06 35.01 -64.44
CA THR A 41 -56.95 35.35 -65.54
C THR A 41 -57.21 34.05 -66.32
N PRO A 42 -58.48 33.67 -66.56
CA PRO A 42 -58.75 32.43 -67.29
C PRO A 42 -58.15 32.54 -68.69
N THR A 43 -57.33 31.56 -69.07
CA THR A 43 -56.76 31.48 -70.42
C THR A 43 -57.87 31.33 -71.46
N VAL A 44 -57.61 31.71 -72.70
CA VAL A 44 -58.60 31.62 -73.79
C VAL A 44 -59.16 30.19 -73.92
N GLU A 45 -58.31 29.18 -73.80
CA GLU A 45 -58.71 27.76 -73.76
C GLU A 45 -59.66 27.42 -72.58
N GLU A 46 -59.45 28.00 -71.40
CA GLU A 46 -60.37 27.84 -70.25
C GLU A 46 -61.72 28.53 -70.46
N ILE A 47 -61.79 29.55 -71.32
CA ILE A 47 -63.04 30.23 -71.70
C ILE A 47 -63.73 29.42 -72.81
N GLU A 48 -63.00 29.04 -73.86
CA GLU A 48 -63.50 28.23 -74.98
C GLU A 48 -64.01 26.86 -74.53
N THR A 49 -63.30 26.16 -73.64
CA THR A 49 -63.78 24.88 -73.09
C THR A 49 -65.07 25.04 -72.30
N LYS A 50 -65.21 26.13 -71.51
CA LYS A 50 -66.47 26.43 -70.78
C LYS A 50 -67.60 26.82 -71.72
N LEU A 51 -67.31 27.53 -72.82
CA LEU A 51 -68.27 27.85 -73.88
C LEU A 51 -68.71 26.58 -74.64
N ARG A 52 -67.79 25.77 -75.16
CA ARG A 52 -68.10 24.47 -75.79
C ARG A 52 -68.89 23.56 -74.85
N HIS A 53 -68.57 23.55 -73.56
CA HIS A 53 -69.33 22.78 -72.56
C HIS A 53 -70.72 23.37 -72.27
N ALA A 54 -70.94 24.68 -72.49
CA ALA A 54 -72.26 25.28 -72.50
C ALA A 54 -73.05 24.95 -73.78
N ASP A 55 -72.40 24.92 -74.93
CA ASP A 55 -73.01 24.52 -76.21
C ASP A 55 -73.37 23.03 -76.24
N LEU A 56 -72.55 22.16 -75.65
CA LEU A 56 -72.87 20.74 -75.49
C LEU A 56 -74.09 20.56 -74.57
N ARG A 57 -74.23 21.37 -73.50
CA ARG A 57 -75.47 21.42 -72.70
C ARG A 57 -76.66 21.98 -73.49
N ARG A 58 -76.47 22.97 -74.37
CA ARG A 58 -77.53 23.47 -75.28
C ARG A 58 -77.96 22.39 -76.26
N GLN A 59 -77.04 21.67 -76.88
CA GLN A 59 -77.33 20.53 -77.77
C GLN A 59 -78.10 19.43 -77.04
N GLN A 60 -77.64 18.99 -75.86
CA GLN A 60 -78.36 18.00 -75.04
C GLN A 60 -79.76 18.48 -74.62
N PHE A 61 -79.94 19.79 -74.39
CA PHE A 61 -81.26 20.36 -74.15
C PHE A 61 -82.14 20.35 -75.41
N TYR A 62 -81.62 20.70 -76.58
CA TYR A 62 -82.36 20.60 -77.85
C TYR A 62 -82.66 19.15 -78.26
N GLU A 63 -81.80 18.18 -77.95
CA GLU A 63 -82.11 16.74 -78.07
C GLU A 63 -83.21 16.32 -77.10
N SER A 64 -83.17 16.77 -75.84
CA SER A 64 -84.19 16.50 -74.83
C SER A 64 -85.55 17.15 -75.14
N VAL A 65 -85.57 18.27 -75.86
CA VAL A 65 -86.80 18.93 -76.34
C VAL A 65 -87.30 18.27 -77.63
N SER A 66 -86.44 18.01 -78.61
CA SER A 66 -86.85 17.38 -79.88
C SER A 66 -87.30 15.92 -79.72
N SER A 67 -86.71 15.17 -78.77
CA SER A 67 -87.19 13.82 -78.41
C SER A 67 -88.54 13.83 -77.67
N LYS A 68 -88.92 14.95 -77.04
CA LYS A 68 -90.30 15.16 -76.52
C LYS A 68 -91.28 15.65 -77.59
N ALA A 69 -90.78 16.31 -78.65
CA ALA A 69 -91.59 16.80 -79.76
C ALA A 69 -91.88 15.75 -80.84
N ARG A 70 -91.17 14.62 -80.86
CA ARG A 70 -91.54 13.47 -81.71
C ARG A 70 -92.81 12.83 -81.19
N SER A 71 -93.79 12.65 -82.07
CA SER A 71 -94.94 11.78 -81.82
C SER A 71 -94.44 10.38 -81.43
N LYS A 72 -95.07 9.78 -80.41
CA LYS A 72 -94.74 8.41 -79.99
C LYS A 72 -94.80 7.48 -81.21
N PRO A 73 -93.79 6.62 -81.46
CA PRO A 73 -93.91 5.62 -82.51
C PRO A 73 -95.13 4.75 -82.21
N ARG A 74 -95.97 4.58 -83.24
CA ARG A 74 -97.23 3.83 -83.19
C ARG A 74 -96.93 2.42 -82.67
N SER A 75 -97.65 1.99 -81.63
CA SER A 75 -97.50 0.64 -81.07
C SER A 75 -97.61 -0.41 -82.18
N PRO A 76 -96.77 -1.46 -82.20
CA PRO A 76 -96.95 -2.53 -83.18
C PRO A 76 -98.29 -3.23 -82.93
N SER A 77 -99.22 -3.05 -83.85
CA SER A 77 -100.50 -3.75 -83.88
C SER A 77 -100.24 -5.22 -84.19
N ARG A 78 -100.27 -6.09 -83.17
CA ARG A 78 -100.20 -7.54 -83.34
C ARG A 78 -101.58 -8.15 -83.17
N SER A 79 -102.25 -8.36 -84.30
CA SER A 79 -103.50 -9.12 -84.39
C SER A 79 -103.28 -10.60 -84.05
N SER A 80 -104.40 -11.30 -83.83
CA SER A 80 -104.50 -12.73 -83.53
C SER A 80 -103.85 -13.65 -84.57
N SER A 81 -103.04 -14.61 -84.12
CA SER A 81 -103.36 -16.05 -84.20
C SER A 81 -102.27 -16.90 -83.55
N ASN A 82 -102.65 -17.72 -82.57
CA ASN A 82 -102.16 -19.07 -82.24
C ASN A 82 -102.41 -19.38 -80.76
N GLU A 83 -102.75 -20.63 -80.48
CA GLU A 83 -102.83 -21.17 -79.13
C GLU A 83 -101.42 -21.49 -78.63
N GLU A 84 -101.03 -20.84 -77.53
CA GLU A 84 -99.79 -21.11 -76.81
C GLU A 84 -100.12 -21.13 -75.32
N ASP A 85 -99.63 -22.15 -74.64
CA ASP A 85 -99.94 -22.48 -73.24
C ASP A 85 -99.70 -21.27 -72.29
N PRO A 86 -100.69 -20.88 -71.45
CA PRO A 86 -100.49 -19.84 -70.44
C PRO A 86 -99.30 -20.10 -69.50
N GLY A 87 -98.91 -21.36 -69.27
CA GLY A 87 -97.74 -21.75 -68.49
C GLY A 87 -96.43 -21.18 -69.06
N GLN A 88 -96.14 -21.43 -70.33
CA GLN A 88 -94.93 -20.92 -71.00
C GLN A 88 -94.88 -19.38 -71.00
N ARG A 89 -96.05 -18.74 -71.15
CA ARG A 89 -96.18 -17.28 -71.13
C ARG A 89 -95.99 -16.67 -69.73
N LEU A 90 -96.28 -17.42 -68.66
CA LEU A 90 -95.93 -17.07 -67.29
C LEU A 90 -94.42 -17.24 -67.06
N GLU A 91 -93.85 -18.36 -67.49
CA GLU A 91 -92.43 -18.67 -67.28
C GLU A 91 -91.52 -17.63 -67.95
N ALA A 92 -91.77 -17.29 -69.23
CA ALA A 92 -91.02 -16.25 -69.93
C ALA A 92 -91.09 -14.88 -69.24
N ARG A 93 -92.20 -14.57 -68.55
CA ARG A 93 -92.33 -13.35 -67.73
C ARG A 93 -91.55 -13.44 -66.42
N LEU A 94 -91.50 -14.60 -65.77
CA LEU A 94 -90.70 -14.84 -64.57
C LEU A 94 -89.20 -14.77 -64.88
N GLN A 95 -88.75 -15.45 -65.95
CA GLN A 95 -87.36 -15.37 -66.43
C GLN A 95 -86.95 -13.93 -66.78
N ALA A 96 -87.80 -13.17 -67.49
CA ALA A 96 -87.55 -11.76 -67.79
C ALA A 96 -87.53 -10.87 -66.52
N ALA A 97 -88.36 -11.16 -65.53
CA ALA A 97 -88.36 -10.46 -64.24
C ALA A 97 -87.10 -10.77 -63.42
N GLU A 98 -86.63 -12.02 -63.44
CA GLU A 98 -85.38 -12.43 -62.80
C GLU A 98 -84.15 -11.80 -63.47
N GLN A 99 -84.04 -11.87 -64.81
CA GLN A 99 -82.98 -11.18 -65.55
C GLN A 99 -82.97 -9.67 -65.24
N LYS A 100 -84.15 -9.04 -65.12
CA LYS A 100 -84.27 -7.64 -64.71
C LYS A 100 -83.81 -7.42 -63.26
N ARG A 101 -84.13 -8.32 -62.32
CA ARG A 101 -83.64 -8.27 -60.93
C ARG A 101 -82.12 -8.39 -60.86
N LEU A 102 -81.53 -9.36 -61.57
CA LEU A 102 -80.09 -9.57 -61.66
C LEU A 102 -79.37 -8.36 -62.28
N ASN A 103 -79.94 -7.77 -63.34
CA ASN A 103 -79.41 -6.57 -64.00
C ASN A 103 -79.41 -5.34 -63.05
N ILE A 104 -80.44 -5.20 -62.22
CA ILE A 104 -80.51 -4.16 -61.17
C ILE A 104 -79.46 -4.42 -60.07
N LEU A 105 -79.31 -5.65 -59.61
CA LEU A 105 -78.32 -6.04 -58.59
C LEU A 105 -76.88 -5.84 -59.09
N ALA A 106 -76.55 -6.23 -60.32
CA ALA A 106 -75.25 -5.97 -60.93
C ALA A 106 -74.95 -4.46 -61.01
N LYS A 107 -75.96 -3.65 -61.38
CA LYS A 107 -75.84 -2.17 -61.41
C LYS A 107 -75.68 -1.54 -60.03
N SER A 108 -76.26 -2.09 -58.97
CA SER A 108 -76.02 -1.59 -57.60
C SER A 108 -74.65 -2.02 -57.07
N GLN A 109 -74.24 -3.28 -57.31
CA GLN A 109 -72.89 -3.77 -56.98
C GLN A 109 -71.79 -2.96 -57.67
N MET A 110 -71.91 -2.69 -58.97
CA MET A 110 -70.95 -1.88 -59.73
C MET A 110 -70.84 -0.44 -59.19
N ARG A 111 -71.95 0.15 -58.74
CA ARG A 111 -71.96 1.48 -58.08
C ARG A 111 -71.28 1.44 -56.71
N LEU A 112 -71.50 0.39 -55.91
CA LEU A 112 -70.87 0.22 -54.61
C LEU A 112 -69.36 0.00 -54.73
N ALA A 113 -68.92 -0.84 -55.68
CA ALA A 113 -67.50 -1.04 -55.98
C ALA A 113 -66.79 0.27 -56.34
N LYS A 114 -67.39 1.07 -57.24
CA LYS A 114 -66.84 2.39 -57.62
C LYS A 114 -66.83 3.40 -56.47
N LEU A 115 -67.74 3.30 -55.51
CA LEU A 115 -67.71 4.11 -54.29
C LEU A 115 -66.66 3.64 -53.28
N ASP A 116 -66.28 2.36 -53.28
CA ASP A 116 -65.17 1.87 -52.45
C ASP A 116 -63.82 2.23 -53.06
N GLU A 117 -63.65 2.07 -54.38
CA GLU A 117 -62.48 2.53 -55.15
C GLU A 117 -62.15 4.00 -54.84
N LEU A 118 -63.15 4.88 -54.87
CA LEU A 118 -63.00 6.30 -54.49
C LEU A 118 -62.64 6.50 -53.01
N ARG A 119 -63.10 5.64 -52.09
CA ARG A 119 -62.71 5.66 -50.67
C ARG A 119 -61.26 5.20 -50.47
N GLN A 120 -60.81 4.15 -51.16
CA GLN A 120 -59.41 3.71 -51.11
C GLN A 120 -58.46 4.75 -51.73
N ALA A 121 -58.85 5.37 -52.85
CA ALA A 121 -58.10 6.48 -53.46
C ALA A 121 -58.02 7.72 -52.54
N ALA A 122 -59.09 8.04 -51.81
CA ALA A 122 -59.09 9.11 -50.82
C ALA A 122 -58.19 8.76 -49.61
N LYS A 123 -58.26 7.52 -49.10
CA LYS A 123 -57.45 7.02 -47.97
C LYS A 123 -55.95 7.05 -48.30
N THR A 124 -55.54 6.39 -49.38
CA THR A 124 -54.15 6.41 -49.86
C THR A 124 -53.66 7.84 -50.16
N GLY A 125 -54.54 8.69 -50.71
CA GLY A 125 -54.26 10.11 -50.90
C GLY A 125 -54.03 10.90 -49.59
N VAL A 126 -54.62 10.50 -48.47
CA VAL A 126 -54.35 11.04 -47.11
C VAL A 126 -53.03 10.50 -46.57
N GLU A 127 -52.82 9.18 -46.62
CA GLU A 127 -51.61 8.50 -46.14
C GLU A 127 -50.34 9.06 -46.83
N MET A 128 -50.38 9.21 -48.16
CA MET A 128 -49.30 9.81 -48.95
C MET A 128 -49.05 11.29 -48.64
N ARG A 129 -50.00 12.02 -48.02
CA ARG A 129 -49.75 13.39 -47.50
C ARG A 129 -49.06 13.34 -46.15
N PHE A 130 -49.57 12.53 -45.20
CA PHE A 130 -48.93 12.34 -43.90
C PHE A 130 -47.49 11.84 -44.02
N GLU A 131 -47.21 10.92 -44.94
CA GLU A 131 -45.85 10.40 -45.10
C GLU A 131 -44.86 11.44 -45.65
N ARG A 132 -45.33 12.29 -46.59
CA ARG A 132 -44.56 13.45 -47.10
C ARG A 132 -44.32 14.50 -46.02
N GLU A 133 -45.30 14.76 -45.15
CA GLU A 133 -45.14 15.68 -44.02
C GLU A 133 -44.20 15.10 -42.97
N ARG A 134 -44.30 13.80 -42.64
CA ARG A 134 -43.36 13.11 -41.75
C ARG A 134 -41.92 13.19 -42.27
N LYS A 135 -41.69 12.94 -43.56
CA LYS A 135 -40.37 13.07 -44.21
C LYS A 135 -39.83 14.51 -44.18
N LYS A 136 -40.68 15.52 -44.38
CA LYS A 136 -40.31 16.95 -44.27
C LYS A 136 -40.04 17.40 -42.82
N LEU A 137 -40.73 16.81 -41.85
CA LEU A 137 -40.51 17.11 -40.42
C LEU A 137 -39.25 16.41 -39.90
N GLY A 138 -38.98 15.17 -40.30
CA GLY A 138 -37.74 14.45 -39.99
C GLY A 138 -36.50 15.24 -40.40
N THR A 139 -36.38 15.58 -41.69
CA THR A 139 -35.24 16.37 -42.21
C THR A 139 -35.11 17.75 -41.56
N LYS A 140 -36.22 18.35 -41.10
CA LYS A 140 -36.22 19.63 -40.36
C LYS A 140 -35.82 19.48 -38.88
N VAL A 141 -36.04 18.30 -38.28
CA VAL A 141 -35.53 17.97 -36.93
C VAL A 141 -34.05 17.62 -37.02
N GLU A 142 -33.65 16.75 -37.94
CA GLU A 142 -32.25 16.35 -38.21
C GLU A 142 -31.34 17.56 -38.42
N SER A 143 -31.70 18.47 -39.33
CA SER A 143 -30.94 19.71 -39.57
C SER A 143 -30.86 20.63 -38.34
N ARG A 144 -31.87 20.64 -37.47
CA ARG A 144 -31.83 21.38 -36.19
C ARG A 144 -30.97 20.71 -35.13
N VAL A 145 -30.94 19.37 -35.08
CA VAL A 145 -30.04 18.61 -34.20
C VAL A 145 -28.59 18.85 -34.62
N GLN A 146 -28.26 18.70 -35.90
CA GLN A 146 -26.93 19.00 -36.44
C GLN A 146 -26.50 20.45 -36.17
N GLN A 147 -27.41 21.42 -36.31
CA GLN A 147 -27.13 22.82 -35.97
C GLN A 147 -26.89 23.02 -34.46
N ALA A 148 -27.64 22.35 -33.60
CA ALA A 148 -27.45 22.40 -32.15
C ALA A 148 -26.13 21.75 -31.72
N GLU A 149 -25.72 20.65 -32.36
CA GLU A 149 -24.43 19.99 -32.14
C GLU A 149 -23.27 20.85 -32.61
N ALA A 150 -23.35 21.47 -33.80
CA ALA A 150 -22.36 22.42 -34.29
C ALA A 150 -22.19 23.61 -33.32
N ASN A 151 -23.30 24.18 -32.82
CA ASN A 151 -23.29 25.24 -31.81
C ASN A 151 -22.65 24.77 -30.48
N ARG A 152 -22.99 23.55 -30.01
CA ARG A 152 -22.39 22.95 -28.80
C ARG A 152 -20.88 22.77 -28.96
N MET A 153 -20.42 22.29 -30.12
CA MET A 153 -18.99 22.11 -30.41
C MET A 153 -18.25 23.46 -30.50
N LEU A 154 -18.88 24.51 -31.03
CA LEU A 154 -18.32 25.87 -31.04
C LEU A 154 -18.19 26.45 -29.62
N ILE A 155 -19.18 26.25 -28.76
CA ILE A 155 -19.14 26.66 -27.33
C ILE A 155 -18.01 25.91 -26.60
N LEU A 156 -17.90 24.59 -26.79
CA LEU A 156 -16.82 23.79 -26.19
C LEU A 156 -15.43 24.22 -26.70
N LYS A 157 -15.29 24.50 -28.01
CA LYS A 157 -14.03 24.97 -28.62
C LYS A 157 -13.61 26.34 -28.06
N THR A 158 -14.53 27.30 -27.98
CA THR A 158 -14.24 28.64 -27.43
C THR A 158 -13.95 28.61 -25.94
N TYR A 159 -14.64 27.78 -25.15
CA TYR A 159 -14.33 27.57 -23.73
C TYR A 159 -12.95 26.90 -23.53
N SER A 160 -12.62 25.91 -24.37
CA SER A 160 -11.28 25.28 -24.38
C SER A 160 -10.18 26.28 -24.70
N GLN A 161 -10.37 27.15 -25.70
CA GLN A 161 -9.44 28.24 -26.04
C GLN A 161 -9.28 29.26 -24.88
N ARG A 162 -10.37 29.65 -24.21
CA ARG A 162 -10.30 30.50 -23.00
C ARG A 162 -9.48 29.84 -21.90
N ARG A 163 -9.71 28.55 -21.61
CA ARG A 163 -8.92 27.80 -20.62
C ARG A 163 -7.44 27.68 -21.03
N ALA A 164 -7.15 27.44 -22.31
CA ALA A 164 -5.79 27.39 -22.83
C ALA A 164 -5.04 28.73 -22.64
N THR A 165 -5.64 29.85 -23.05
CA THR A 165 -5.03 31.18 -22.87
C THR A 165 -4.90 31.60 -21.41
N GLN A 166 -5.81 31.16 -20.52
CA GLN A 166 -5.66 31.37 -19.08
C GLN A 166 -4.51 30.55 -18.50
N ASN A 167 -4.37 29.28 -18.89
CA ASN A 167 -3.25 28.43 -18.50
C ASN A 167 -1.91 28.98 -19.01
N GLU A 168 -1.88 29.51 -20.23
CA GLU A 168 -0.70 30.16 -20.80
C GLU A 168 -0.32 31.44 -20.02
N ARG A 169 -1.27 32.32 -19.73
CA ARG A 169 -1.03 33.52 -18.89
C ARG A 169 -0.48 33.13 -17.50
N SER A 170 -1.03 32.08 -16.90
CA SER A 170 -0.53 31.54 -15.63
C SER A 170 0.89 30.97 -15.76
N SER A 171 1.20 30.23 -16.82
CA SER A 171 2.54 29.68 -17.04
C SER A 171 3.57 30.79 -17.31
N GLN A 172 3.23 31.80 -18.12
CA GLN A 172 4.08 32.99 -18.33
C GLN A 172 4.30 33.77 -17.03
N SER A 173 3.28 33.90 -16.17
CA SER A 173 3.41 34.53 -14.85
C SER A 173 4.35 33.74 -13.93
N MET A 174 4.21 32.41 -13.90
CA MET A 174 5.10 31.52 -13.15
C MET A 174 6.54 31.56 -13.68
N LEU A 175 6.76 31.58 -15.00
CA LEU A 175 8.09 31.74 -15.60
C LEU A 175 8.73 33.08 -15.20
N ARG A 176 7.96 34.18 -15.22
CA ARG A 176 8.42 35.50 -14.74
C ARG A 176 8.78 35.49 -13.25
N ARG A 177 8.02 34.77 -12.42
CA ARG A 177 8.32 34.56 -10.99
C ARG A 177 9.61 33.75 -10.81
N MET A 178 9.73 32.60 -11.48
CA MET A 178 10.91 31.74 -11.43
C MET A 178 12.18 32.48 -11.89
N ALA A 179 12.09 33.34 -12.91
CA ALA A 179 13.21 34.17 -13.35
C ALA A 179 13.63 35.22 -12.30
N ARG A 180 12.69 35.80 -11.55
CA ARG A 180 13.00 36.71 -10.41
C ARG A 180 13.66 35.95 -9.27
N GLU A 181 13.12 34.79 -8.90
CA GLU A 181 13.69 33.92 -7.85
C GLU A 181 15.07 33.38 -8.23
N SER A 182 15.31 33.06 -9.51
CA SER A 182 16.63 32.69 -10.04
C SER A 182 17.64 33.82 -9.86
N LYS A 183 17.31 35.04 -10.33
CA LYS A 183 18.17 36.22 -10.17
C LYS A 183 18.45 36.57 -8.71
N TYR A 184 17.48 36.33 -7.81
CA TYR A 184 17.71 36.45 -6.36
C TYR A 184 18.69 35.38 -5.84
N LYS A 185 18.48 34.10 -6.18
CA LYS A 185 19.36 32.99 -5.82
C LYS A 185 20.79 33.19 -6.35
N GLU A 186 20.96 33.76 -7.53
CA GLU A 186 22.25 34.16 -8.10
C GLU A 186 22.94 35.27 -7.28
N ARG A 187 22.22 36.34 -6.92
CA ARG A 187 22.75 37.41 -6.05
C ARG A 187 23.19 36.85 -4.68
N VAL A 188 22.41 35.96 -4.09
CA VAL A 188 22.76 35.29 -2.82
C VAL A 188 23.99 34.39 -2.98
N ARG A 189 24.07 33.58 -4.06
CA ARG A 189 25.26 32.77 -4.39
C ARG A 189 26.51 33.64 -4.55
N ALA A 190 26.41 34.75 -5.28
CA ALA A 190 27.50 35.70 -5.47
C ALA A 190 27.97 36.32 -4.15
N ALA A 191 27.05 36.77 -3.29
CA ALA A 191 27.37 37.32 -1.98
C ALA A 191 28.04 36.29 -1.04
N ILE A 192 27.58 35.03 -1.06
CA ILE A 192 28.23 33.93 -0.34
C ILE A 192 29.64 33.68 -0.89
N HIS A 193 29.82 33.69 -2.21
CA HIS A 193 31.12 33.45 -2.82
C HIS A 193 32.11 34.59 -2.52
N GLN A 194 31.68 35.85 -2.59
CA GLN A 194 32.45 37.02 -2.14
C GLN A 194 32.85 36.92 -0.66
N LYS A 195 31.92 36.53 0.24
CA LYS A 195 32.23 36.30 1.65
C LYS A 195 33.28 35.19 1.84
N ARG A 196 33.20 34.09 1.08
CA ARG A 196 34.21 33.01 1.09
C ARG A 196 35.58 33.51 0.60
N VAL A 197 35.65 34.22 -0.52
CA VAL A 197 36.90 34.79 -1.07
C VAL A 197 37.52 35.81 -0.11
N ALA A 198 36.71 36.65 0.54
CA ALA A 198 37.19 37.59 1.56
C ALA A 198 37.75 36.87 2.80
N ALA A 199 37.11 35.79 3.26
CA ALA A 199 37.61 34.95 4.35
C ALA A 199 38.91 34.21 3.98
N GLU A 200 38.99 33.68 2.76
CA GLU A 200 40.20 33.05 2.21
C GLU A 200 41.37 34.05 2.13
N LYS A 201 41.13 35.27 1.61
CA LYS A 201 42.15 36.33 1.55
C LYS A 201 42.68 36.71 2.94
N LYS A 202 41.80 36.79 3.94
CA LYS A 202 42.19 36.97 5.36
C LYS A 202 43.02 35.77 5.87
N ARG A 203 42.59 34.53 5.62
CA ARG A 203 43.30 33.28 5.99
C ARG A 203 44.71 33.24 5.41
N LEU A 204 44.86 33.55 4.12
CA LEU A 204 46.14 33.57 3.42
C LEU A 204 47.06 34.67 3.97
N GLY A 205 46.55 35.89 4.20
CA GLY A 205 47.32 36.97 4.82
C GLY A 205 47.86 36.63 6.21
N LEU A 206 47.07 35.96 7.05
CA LEU A 206 47.51 35.46 8.35
C LEU A 206 48.60 34.39 8.21
N LEU A 207 48.41 33.40 7.33
CA LEU A 207 49.40 32.35 7.06
C LEU A 207 50.71 32.90 6.49
N GLU A 208 50.66 33.95 5.67
CA GLU A 208 51.86 34.66 5.22
C GLU A 208 52.56 35.41 6.35
N ALA A 209 51.82 36.06 7.24
CA ALA A 209 52.39 36.73 8.40
C ALA A 209 53.08 35.72 9.34
N GLU A 210 52.50 34.53 9.52
CA GLU A 210 53.15 33.44 10.28
C GLU A 210 54.37 32.87 9.55
N LYS A 211 54.30 32.63 8.23
CA LYS A 211 55.47 32.24 7.42
C LYS A 211 56.61 33.24 7.55
N LYS A 212 56.33 34.55 7.40
CA LYS A 212 57.32 35.63 7.54
C LYS A 212 57.94 35.64 8.95
N LYS A 213 57.14 35.48 10.01
CA LYS A 213 57.63 35.33 11.40
C LYS A 213 58.47 34.07 11.61
N ALA A 214 58.12 32.94 11.01
CA ALA A 214 58.90 31.71 11.07
C ALA A 214 60.24 31.83 10.33
N CYS A 215 60.25 32.41 9.12
CA CYS A 215 61.47 32.69 8.37
C CYS A 215 62.41 33.63 9.13
N ALA A 216 61.88 34.68 9.78
CA ALA A 216 62.68 35.57 10.62
C ALA A 216 63.36 34.83 11.79
N ARG A 217 62.63 33.94 12.48
CA ARG A 217 63.20 33.06 13.54
C ARG A 217 64.27 32.13 12.99
N ILE A 218 64.06 31.51 11.83
CA ILE A 218 65.06 30.64 11.19
C ILE A 218 66.32 31.41 10.81
N LEU A 219 66.19 32.65 10.29
CA LEU A 219 67.32 33.53 10.01
C LEU A 219 68.07 33.92 11.29
N GLN A 220 67.36 34.21 12.39
CA GLN A 220 67.97 34.51 13.69
C GLN A 220 68.74 33.29 14.23
N VAL A 221 68.15 32.09 14.20
CA VAL A 221 68.82 30.83 14.57
C VAL A 221 70.04 30.57 13.68
N ARG A 222 69.97 30.85 12.36
CA ARG A 222 71.12 30.72 11.45
C ARG A 222 72.25 31.69 11.79
N ARG A 223 71.96 32.94 12.15
CA ARG A 223 72.98 33.90 12.63
C ARG A 223 73.65 33.40 13.91
N VAL A 224 72.87 32.93 14.90
CA VAL A 224 73.39 32.40 16.17
C VAL A 224 74.22 31.13 15.94
N ALA A 225 73.76 30.20 15.11
CA ALA A 225 74.49 28.98 14.77
C ALA A 225 75.82 29.28 14.04
N ASN A 226 75.83 30.24 13.10
CA ASN A 226 77.05 30.71 12.44
C ASN A 226 78.03 31.33 13.45
N SER A 227 77.53 32.16 14.38
CA SER A 227 78.35 32.78 15.44
C SER A 227 79.00 31.73 16.35
N ILE A 228 78.22 30.75 16.82
CA ILE A 228 78.73 29.63 17.63
C ILE A 228 79.72 28.76 16.85
N SER A 229 79.50 28.54 15.54
CA SER A 229 80.44 27.81 14.68
C SER A 229 81.76 28.56 14.52
N HIS A 230 81.70 29.89 14.30
CA HIS A 230 82.87 30.75 14.21
C HIS A 230 83.66 30.80 15.52
N GLN A 231 82.97 30.99 16.66
CA GLN A 231 83.60 30.94 17.99
C GLN A 231 84.31 29.59 18.22
N ARG A 232 83.62 28.46 17.98
CA ARG A 232 84.22 27.11 18.06
C ARG A 232 85.35 26.90 17.05
N GLU A 233 85.43 27.68 15.98
CA GLU A 233 86.57 27.63 15.07
C GLU A 233 87.75 28.47 15.56
N VAL A 234 87.51 29.64 16.13
CA VAL A 234 88.54 30.44 16.82
C VAL A 234 89.12 29.66 18.00
N GLU A 235 88.28 28.97 18.79
CA GLU A 235 88.71 28.05 19.85
C GLU A 235 89.53 26.87 19.29
N ARG A 236 89.07 26.22 18.21
CA ARG A 236 89.85 25.16 17.54
C ARG A 236 91.16 25.64 16.92
N ARG A 237 91.24 26.90 16.46
CA ARG A 237 92.49 27.54 16.02
C ARG A 237 93.42 27.69 17.23
N LYS A 238 93.02 28.43 18.27
CA LYS A 238 93.79 28.58 19.52
C LYS A 238 94.28 27.25 20.11
N MET A 239 93.45 26.19 20.10
CA MET A 239 93.84 24.85 20.57
C MET A 239 94.84 24.12 19.65
N ARG A 240 94.80 24.36 18.33
CA ARG A 240 95.86 23.90 17.41
C ARG A 240 97.14 24.69 17.59
N ASP A 241 97.04 26.01 17.72
CA ASP A 241 98.20 26.90 17.90
C ASP A 241 98.93 26.54 19.21
N GLN A 242 98.19 26.32 20.31
CA GLN A 242 98.75 25.79 21.56
C GLN A 242 99.32 24.37 21.44
N LEU A 243 98.75 23.51 20.60
CA LEU A 243 99.30 22.18 20.31
C LEU A 243 100.58 22.27 19.47
N GLU A 244 100.65 23.20 18.53
CA GLU A 244 101.82 23.48 17.72
C GLU A 244 102.95 24.08 18.58
N ASP A 245 102.67 25.04 19.47
CA ASP A 245 103.62 25.51 20.48
C ASP A 245 104.12 24.39 21.40
N ARG A 246 103.24 23.47 21.79
CA ARG A 246 103.62 22.29 22.60
C ARG A 246 104.46 21.31 21.77
N LEU A 247 104.16 21.12 20.48
CA LEU A 247 104.93 20.28 19.56
C LEU A 247 106.27 20.90 19.18
N GLN A 248 106.37 22.22 19.08
CA GLN A 248 107.63 22.95 18.88
C GLN A 248 108.49 22.91 20.14
N ARG A 249 107.92 23.14 21.33
CA ARG A 249 108.61 22.93 22.61
C ARG A 249 109.06 21.48 22.76
N ALA A 250 108.19 20.51 22.47
CA ALA A 250 108.53 19.09 22.48
C ALA A 250 109.54 18.72 21.37
N ARG A 251 109.62 19.44 20.24
CA ARG A 251 110.69 19.27 19.23
C ARG A 251 112.03 19.82 19.73
N ARG A 252 112.06 20.97 20.41
CA ARG A 252 113.26 21.53 21.05
C ARG A 252 113.76 20.58 22.16
N GLN A 253 112.88 20.21 23.10
CA GLN A 253 113.15 19.20 24.12
C GLN A 253 113.53 17.83 23.54
N ARG A 254 112.97 17.42 22.39
CA ARG A 254 113.36 16.18 21.73
C ARG A 254 114.68 16.28 20.97
N ALA A 255 115.09 17.45 20.49
CA ALA A 255 116.44 17.67 19.97
C ALA A 255 117.48 17.60 21.10
N GLU A 256 117.18 18.24 22.24
CA GLU A 256 117.97 18.14 23.48
C GLU A 256 118.05 16.68 23.98
N TYR A 257 116.94 15.96 23.98
CA TYR A 257 116.87 14.56 24.43
C TYR A 257 117.51 13.58 23.44
N LEU A 258 117.43 13.82 22.12
CA LEU A 258 118.13 13.01 21.12
C LEU A 258 119.65 13.24 21.17
N ARG A 259 120.09 14.47 21.49
CA ARG A 259 121.49 14.79 21.83
C ARG A 259 121.97 14.08 23.11
N GLN A 260 121.06 13.55 23.93
CA GLN A 260 121.36 12.83 25.18
C GLN A 260 121.16 11.30 25.12
N ARG A 261 120.53 10.71 24.08
CA ARG A 261 120.08 9.30 24.15
C ARG A 261 120.29 8.45 22.90
N GLY A 262 121.55 8.32 22.50
CA GLY A 262 121.98 7.25 21.58
C GLY A 262 122.15 5.88 22.27
N ARG A 263 121.05 5.13 22.49
CA ARG A 263 121.04 3.65 22.63
C ARG A 263 119.60 3.07 22.69
N THR A 264 119.39 1.98 21.94
CA THR A 264 118.50 0.80 22.13
C THR A 264 117.35 0.86 23.16
N GLN A 265 116.13 0.32 22.95
CA GLN A 265 115.58 -0.61 21.93
C GLN A 265 114.05 -0.36 21.84
N LYS A 266 113.34 -0.89 20.83
CA LYS A 266 111.87 -1.04 20.87
C LYS A 266 111.41 -2.38 20.31
N SER A 267 110.52 -3.06 21.02
CA SER A 267 109.81 -4.25 20.56
C SER A 267 108.28 -4.08 20.64
N ILE A 268 107.60 -4.67 19.64
CA ILE A 268 106.31 -5.38 19.72
C ILE A 268 105.25 -4.81 20.71
N ARG A 269 104.30 -4.01 20.18
CA ARG A 269 102.89 -4.04 20.67
C ARG A 269 101.89 -3.39 19.71
N VAL A 270 101.05 -4.20 19.05
CA VAL A 270 99.93 -3.72 18.21
C VAL A 270 98.61 -4.48 18.49
N ASN A 271 98.63 -5.81 18.62
CA ASN A 271 97.41 -6.63 18.62
C ASN A 271 96.44 -6.45 19.81
N CYS A 272 96.87 -5.94 20.96
CA CYS A 272 95.98 -5.79 22.14
C CYS A 272 94.80 -4.82 21.91
N THR A 273 94.95 -3.82 21.02
CA THR A 273 93.97 -2.73 20.88
C THR A 273 92.73 -3.09 20.06
N ARG A 274 92.78 -4.16 19.25
CA ARG A 274 91.65 -4.58 18.41
C ARG A 274 90.61 -5.36 19.22
N MET A 275 91.05 -6.31 20.04
CA MET A 275 90.18 -7.13 20.88
C MET A 275 89.39 -6.30 21.91
N HIS A 276 90.05 -5.35 22.58
CA HIS A 276 89.38 -4.48 23.57
C HIS A 276 88.21 -3.69 22.98
N LYS A 277 88.37 -3.08 21.78
CA LYS A 277 87.29 -2.32 21.13
C LYS A 277 86.07 -3.18 20.77
N GLN A 278 86.28 -4.47 20.49
CA GLN A 278 85.22 -5.40 20.12
C GLN A 278 84.46 -5.90 21.36
N ALA A 279 85.19 -6.25 22.44
CA ALA A 279 84.61 -6.54 23.75
C ALA A 279 83.80 -5.34 24.27
N ASP A 280 84.31 -4.12 24.12
CA ASP A 280 83.66 -2.92 24.64
C ASP A 280 82.44 -2.46 23.81
N LEU A 281 82.31 -2.88 22.55
CA LEU A 281 81.08 -2.72 21.78
C LEU A 281 80.00 -3.71 22.22
N LEU A 282 80.41 -4.93 22.62
CA LEU A 282 79.51 -5.98 23.14
C LEU A 282 79.06 -5.66 24.57
N SER A 283 79.96 -5.21 25.45
CA SER A 283 79.62 -4.74 26.81
C SER A 283 78.57 -3.63 26.76
N ARG A 284 78.73 -2.64 25.87
CA ARG A 284 77.77 -1.55 25.64
C ARG A 284 76.50 -1.98 24.92
N LYS A 285 76.44 -3.16 24.28
CA LYS A 285 75.17 -3.77 23.81
C LYS A 285 74.46 -4.47 24.96
N LEU A 286 75.14 -5.38 25.67
CA LEU A 286 74.64 -6.07 26.86
C LEU A 286 74.13 -5.07 27.92
N ALA A 287 74.91 -4.05 28.28
CA ALA A 287 74.52 -3.03 29.24
C ALA A 287 73.42 -2.08 28.75
N ARG A 288 73.03 -2.11 27.46
CA ARG A 288 71.80 -1.45 26.96
C ARG A 288 70.61 -2.40 27.03
N CYS A 289 70.76 -3.65 26.60
CA CYS A 289 69.72 -4.68 26.74
C CYS A 289 69.35 -4.90 28.23
N TRP A 290 70.33 -4.92 29.14
CA TRP A 290 70.13 -5.02 30.58
C TRP A 290 69.43 -3.79 31.17
N ARG A 291 69.83 -2.57 30.78
CA ARG A 291 69.14 -1.34 31.18
C ARG A 291 67.73 -1.21 30.58
N GLN A 292 67.46 -1.82 29.43
CA GLN A 292 66.12 -1.90 28.85
C GLN A 292 65.26 -2.95 29.57
N PHE A 293 65.81 -4.12 29.90
CA PHE A 293 65.18 -5.15 30.73
C PHE A 293 64.80 -4.60 32.11
N LEU A 294 65.73 -3.93 32.81
CA LEU A 294 65.49 -3.27 34.10
C LEU A 294 64.43 -2.16 34.03
N ARG A 295 64.27 -1.49 32.88
CA ARG A 295 63.21 -0.47 32.66
C ARG A 295 61.86 -1.05 32.27
N GLN A 296 61.81 -2.23 31.65
CA GLN A 296 60.57 -2.88 31.24
C GLN A 296 59.96 -3.74 32.35
N ARG A 297 60.79 -4.28 33.26
CA ARG A 297 60.49 -4.78 34.61
C ARG A 297 59.17 -5.55 34.83
N LYS A 298 58.73 -6.31 33.82
CA LYS A 298 57.78 -7.42 33.94
C LYS A 298 58.44 -8.67 33.37
N THR A 299 58.62 -9.69 34.20
CA THR A 299 59.07 -11.03 33.78
C THR A 299 57.97 -11.73 32.97
N THR A 300 58.26 -12.91 32.41
CA THR A 300 57.19 -13.73 31.81
C THR A 300 56.14 -14.14 32.85
N LEU A 301 56.54 -14.33 34.11
CA LEU A 301 55.64 -14.66 35.21
C LEU A 301 54.80 -13.46 35.65
N ASP A 302 55.35 -12.24 35.69
CA ASP A 302 54.56 -11.03 36.01
C ASP A 302 53.56 -10.68 34.90
N LEU A 303 53.90 -10.96 33.64
CA LEU A 303 52.98 -10.81 32.51
C LEU A 303 51.88 -11.88 32.52
N ALA A 304 52.19 -13.12 32.90
CA ALA A 304 51.20 -14.17 33.09
C ALA A 304 50.25 -13.84 34.26
N LYS A 305 50.78 -13.41 35.42
CA LYS A 305 49.97 -12.96 36.57
C LYS A 305 49.07 -11.77 36.22
N ALA A 306 49.57 -10.81 35.43
CA ALA A 306 48.78 -9.66 34.97
C ALA A 306 47.73 -9.99 33.90
N PHE A 307 47.81 -11.17 33.27
CA PHE A 307 46.77 -11.71 32.39
C PHE A 307 45.75 -12.52 33.19
N ASP A 308 46.23 -13.40 34.06
CA ASP A 308 45.41 -14.20 34.99
C ASP A 308 44.50 -13.31 35.88
N SER A 309 45.04 -12.18 36.36
CA SER A 309 44.26 -11.18 37.13
C SER A 309 43.10 -10.54 36.37
N LEU A 310 43.02 -10.69 35.04
CA LEU A 310 41.87 -10.24 34.23
C LEU A 310 40.67 -11.20 34.36
N LYS A 311 40.87 -12.40 34.92
CA LYS A 311 39.88 -13.47 35.07
C LYS A 311 39.23 -13.96 33.76
N ILE A 312 39.85 -13.70 32.62
CA ILE A 312 39.43 -14.20 31.30
C ILE A 312 39.96 -15.63 31.14
N ASN A 313 39.12 -16.63 31.43
CA ASN A 313 39.44 -18.05 31.23
C ASN A 313 38.22 -18.82 30.68
N GLY A 314 38.45 -19.98 30.06
CA GLY A 314 37.42 -20.75 29.35
C GLY A 314 36.28 -21.29 30.22
N LYS A 315 36.38 -21.20 31.55
CA LYS A 315 35.26 -21.48 32.47
C LYS A 315 34.47 -20.21 32.80
N SER A 316 35.14 -19.14 33.25
CA SER A 316 34.48 -17.86 33.58
C SER A 316 33.76 -17.26 32.38
N VAL A 317 34.35 -17.39 31.20
CA VAL A 317 33.82 -16.88 29.92
C VAL A 317 32.58 -17.65 29.43
N LYS A 318 32.37 -18.90 29.88
CA LYS A 318 31.13 -19.66 29.62
C LYS A 318 30.01 -19.38 30.63
N SER A 319 30.30 -18.69 31.74
CA SER A 319 29.34 -18.33 32.80
C SER A 319 29.05 -16.83 32.91
N MET A 320 29.79 -15.98 32.19
CA MET A 320 29.64 -14.52 32.19
C MET A 320 28.63 -14.08 31.12
N PRO A 321 27.85 -13.00 31.31
CA PRO A 321 27.03 -12.42 30.24
C PRO A 321 27.87 -11.83 29.09
N PHE A 322 27.33 -11.87 27.88
CA PHE A 322 28.03 -11.44 26.65
C PHE A 322 28.44 -9.96 26.68
N GLU A 323 27.59 -9.10 27.23
CA GLU A 323 27.79 -7.66 27.36
C GLU A 323 28.95 -7.36 28.32
N GLN A 324 29.02 -8.09 29.43
CA GLN A 324 30.10 -7.96 30.41
C GLN A 324 31.44 -8.43 29.82
N LEU A 325 31.43 -9.55 29.08
CA LEU A 325 32.61 -10.06 28.37
C LEU A 325 33.10 -9.07 27.30
N ALA A 326 32.19 -8.48 26.53
CA ALA A 326 32.51 -7.50 25.49
C ALA A 326 33.19 -6.26 26.09
N LEU A 327 32.61 -5.67 27.15
CA LEU A 327 33.19 -4.51 27.85
C LEU A 327 34.60 -4.81 28.41
N LEU A 328 34.81 -6.01 28.97
CA LEU A 328 36.13 -6.42 29.47
C LEU A 328 37.16 -6.59 28.33
N ILE A 329 36.76 -7.09 27.17
CA ILE A 329 37.63 -7.29 25.99
C ILE A 329 37.94 -5.98 25.26
N GLU A 330 37.00 -5.04 25.22
CA GLU A 330 37.17 -3.72 24.61
C GLU A 330 38.07 -2.78 25.45
N SER A 331 38.16 -3.02 26.76
CA SER A 331 38.95 -2.22 27.69
C SER A 331 40.41 -2.06 27.23
N ILE A 332 40.84 -0.79 27.17
CA ILE A 332 42.20 -0.40 26.77
C ILE A 332 43.25 -1.06 27.68
N ALA A 333 42.94 -1.30 28.96
CA ALA A 333 43.81 -1.99 29.89
C ALA A 333 44.02 -3.46 29.48
N THR A 334 42.93 -4.20 29.25
CA THR A 334 42.92 -5.59 28.76
C THR A 334 43.70 -5.72 27.45
N ILE A 335 43.43 -4.85 26.48
CA ILE A 335 44.13 -4.87 25.19
C ILE A 335 45.65 -4.65 25.37
N GLN A 336 46.08 -3.82 26.33
CA GLN A 336 47.50 -3.58 26.60
C GLN A 336 48.19 -4.71 27.39
N THR A 337 47.53 -5.30 28.39
CA THR A 337 48.10 -6.43 29.18
C THR A 337 48.25 -7.68 28.32
N VAL A 338 47.18 -8.06 27.59
CA VAL A 338 47.18 -9.20 26.66
C VAL A 338 48.24 -9.01 25.57
N LYS A 339 48.37 -7.79 25.02
CA LYS A 339 49.44 -7.48 24.06
C LYS A 339 50.83 -7.70 24.64
N ALA A 340 51.10 -7.21 25.84
CA ALA A 340 52.42 -7.32 26.45
C ALA A 340 52.82 -8.79 26.70
N LEU A 341 51.85 -9.67 27.00
CA LEU A 341 52.06 -11.10 27.09
C LEU A 341 52.30 -11.73 25.69
N LEU A 342 51.48 -11.42 24.69
CA LEU A 342 51.63 -11.96 23.32
C LEU A 342 52.95 -11.53 22.65
N ASP A 343 53.32 -10.25 22.73
CA ASP A 343 54.61 -9.74 22.21
C ASP A 343 55.80 -10.47 22.89
N ARG A 344 55.63 -10.87 24.16
CA ARG A 344 56.63 -11.64 24.92
C ARG A 344 56.66 -13.12 24.54
N ILE A 345 55.51 -13.73 24.25
CA ILE A 345 55.39 -15.11 23.72
C ILE A 345 56.02 -15.18 22.32
N GLU A 346 55.68 -14.25 21.42
CA GLU A 346 56.30 -14.14 20.09
C GLU A 346 57.83 -13.99 20.18
N SER A 347 58.31 -13.22 21.15
CA SER A 347 59.75 -13.09 21.45
C SER A 347 60.38 -14.39 21.97
N ARG A 348 59.67 -15.20 22.77
CA ARG A 348 60.13 -16.51 23.25
C ARG A 348 60.19 -17.54 22.12
N ILE A 349 59.18 -17.58 21.24
CA ILE A 349 59.09 -18.48 20.08
C ILE A 349 60.20 -18.18 19.06
N LYS A 350 60.60 -16.91 18.91
CA LYS A 350 61.78 -16.53 18.12
C LYS A 350 63.09 -16.94 18.80
N ALA A 351 63.20 -16.78 20.12
CA ALA A 351 64.41 -17.09 20.86
C ALA A 351 64.70 -18.61 20.98
N SER A 352 63.67 -19.45 21.14
CA SER A 352 63.84 -20.91 21.27
C SER A 352 64.40 -21.60 20.02
N ARG A 353 64.29 -20.94 18.86
CA ARG A 353 64.77 -21.44 17.56
C ARG A 353 66.26 -21.15 17.30
N VAL A 354 66.88 -20.20 18.02
CA VAL A 354 68.30 -19.81 17.81
C VAL A 354 69.29 -20.85 18.36
N GLY A 355 68.82 -21.77 19.23
CA GLY A 355 69.60 -22.86 19.82
C GLY A 355 69.10 -24.24 19.38
N GLY A 356 68.95 -24.46 18.07
CA GLY A 356 68.66 -25.75 17.45
C GLY A 356 69.43 -25.89 16.13
N ALA A 357 69.70 -27.13 15.71
CA ALA A 357 70.41 -27.41 14.45
C ALA A 357 69.61 -26.94 13.22
N SER A 358 70.30 -26.76 12.09
CA SER A 358 69.84 -25.93 10.98
C SER A 358 68.65 -26.46 10.17
N ASP A 359 68.26 -27.72 10.37
CA ASP A 359 67.47 -28.47 9.38
C ASP A 359 65.94 -28.44 9.62
N LEU A 360 65.50 -27.77 10.69
CA LEU A 360 64.08 -27.52 11.00
C LEU A 360 63.62 -26.08 10.62
N LEU A 361 64.30 -25.46 9.65
CA LEU A 361 64.09 -24.04 9.31
C LEU A 361 62.83 -23.77 8.47
N SER A 362 62.15 -24.80 7.96
CA SER A 362 61.02 -24.70 7.02
C SER A 362 59.63 -24.79 7.65
N SER A 363 59.46 -25.40 8.82
CA SER A 363 58.15 -25.78 9.37
C SER A 363 57.42 -24.65 10.12
N LEU A 364 57.27 -23.49 9.48
CA LEU A 364 56.44 -22.40 9.99
C LEU A 364 55.42 -21.97 8.93
N ASP A 365 54.15 -22.23 9.20
CA ASP A 365 53.05 -21.84 8.31
C ASP A 365 53.12 -20.34 7.99
N ASN A 366 53.14 -20.05 6.69
CA ASN A 366 53.30 -18.70 6.15
C ASN A 366 51.99 -17.91 6.23
N ILE A 367 51.55 -17.64 7.46
CA ILE A 367 50.30 -16.93 7.75
C ILE A 367 50.33 -15.43 7.43
N ASP A 368 51.41 -14.88 6.84
CA ASP A 368 51.48 -13.46 6.44
C ASP A 368 50.36 -13.09 5.44
N HIS A 369 49.86 -14.06 4.66
CA HIS A 369 48.71 -13.85 3.76
C HIS A 369 47.36 -13.77 4.53
N LEU A 370 47.21 -14.54 5.62
CA LEU A 370 46.06 -14.49 6.52
C LEU A 370 46.07 -13.19 7.34
N LEU A 371 47.22 -12.85 7.93
CA LEU A 371 47.39 -11.64 8.76
C LEU A 371 47.11 -10.36 7.99
N LYS A 372 47.36 -10.32 6.67
CA LYS A 372 46.95 -9.21 5.79
C LYS A 372 45.43 -9.05 5.69
N ARG A 373 44.66 -10.15 5.66
CA ARG A 373 43.18 -10.12 5.58
C ARG A 373 42.51 -9.70 6.89
N VAL A 374 43.21 -9.78 8.03
CA VAL A 374 42.68 -9.38 9.36
C VAL A 374 43.36 -8.11 9.91
N ALA A 375 44.19 -7.44 9.09
CA ALA A 375 44.84 -6.19 9.47
C ALA A 375 43.84 -5.02 9.45
N THR A 376 43.68 -4.32 10.56
CA THR A 376 42.76 -3.17 10.63
C THR A 376 43.25 -2.01 9.75
N PRO A 377 42.35 -1.35 8.98
CA PRO A 377 42.74 -0.27 8.10
C PRO A 377 43.21 0.94 8.91
N LYS A 378 44.40 1.44 8.61
CA LYS A 378 44.88 2.72 9.14
C LYS A 378 44.05 3.84 8.54
N ARG A 379 43.05 4.35 9.29
CA ARG A 379 42.36 5.61 8.95
C ARG A 379 43.41 6.66 8.55
N LYS A 380 43.39 7.12 7.30
CA LYS A 380 44.19 8.27 6.84
C LYS A 380 43.62 9.52 7.51
N THR A 381 44.12 9.85 8.70
CA THR A 381 43.67 11.04 9.44
C THR A 381 43.93 12.29 8.59
N THR A 382 42.86 12.93 8.10
CA THR A 382 42.96 14.21 7.39
C THR A 382 43.51 15.27 8.34
N PRO A 383 44.52 16.06 7.94
CA PRO A 383 45.19 16.98 8.86
C PRO A 383 44.32 18.20 9.17
N ARG A 384 43.61 18.17 10.31
CA ARG A 384 43.06 19.37 10.95
C ARG A 384 44.17 20.07 11.76
N PRO A 385 44.41 21.38 11.57
CA PRO A 385 45.34 22.13 12.41
C PRO A 385 44.66 22.55 13.72
N SER A 386 45.27 22.20 14.86
CA SER A 386 44.94 22.80 16.16
C SER A 386 46.07 23.75 16.60
N MET A 387 45.70 24.91 17.15
CA MET A 387 46.65 25.88 17.70
C MET A 387 46.86 25.65 19.19
N ARG A 388 48.13 25.64 19.63
CA ARG A 388 48.61 25.84 21.02
C ARG A 388 48.06 24.83 22.05
N SER A 389 48.94 24.15 22.78
CA SER A 389 49.76 24.81 23.79
C SER A 389 51.22 24.32 23.86
N ARG A 390 51.92 24.80 24.89
CA ARG A 390 53.31 24.53 25.30
C ARG A 390 53.45 23.07 25.81
N GLU A 391 54.63 22.46 25.95
CA GLU A 391 56.02 22.92 25.73
C GLU A 391 56.93 21.73 25.34
N ALA A 392 58.22 22.02 25.10
CA ALA A 392 59.36 21.10 25.19
C ALA A 392 59.23 19.67 24.57
N LYS A 393 59.72 19.51 23.33
CA LYS A 393 60.37 18.26 22.92
C LYS A 393 61.77 18.51 22.35
N THR A 394 62.73 17.77 22.88
CA THR A 394 64.15 17.81 22.52
C THR A 394 64.41 17.31 21.10
N VAL A 395 65.53 17.76 20.53
CA VAL A 395 65.97 17.43 19.16
C VAL A 395 66.21 15.92 19.00
N ALA A 396 65.63 15.33 17.96
CA ALA A 396 66.00 14.03 17.43
C ALA A 396 66.23 14.16 15.91
N THR A 397 67.46 13.94 15.49
CA THR A 397 67.99 14.19 14.13
C THR A 397 67.33 13.38 13.02
N VAL A 398 67.27 13.96 11.83
CA VAL A 398 67.02 13.28 10.55
C VAL A 398 67.97 12.10 10.36
N ARG A 399 67.45 10.96 9.88
CA ARG A 399 68.22 10.04 9.04
C ARG A 399 67.28 9.28 8.10
N GLU A 400 67.58 9.32 6.81
CA GLU A 400 66.94 8.45 5.81
C GLU A 400 67.40 7.01 6.01
N THR A 401 66.48 6.11 6.35
CA THR A 401 66.70 4.66 6.29
C THR A 401 65.40 3.91 6.00
N ALA A 402 65.31 3.35 4.79
CA ALA A 402 64.45 2.25 4.35
C ALA A 402 62.91 2.37 4.46
N LYS A 403 62.23 1.87 3.42
CA LYS A 403 60.79 1.54 3.42
C LYS A 403 60.50 0.33 4.33
N TYR A 404 60.62 0.49 5.65
CA TYR A 404 60.17 -0.56 6.57
C TYR A 404 58.64 -0.61 6.59
N LEU A 405 58.09 -1.54 5.80
CA LEU A 405 56.72 -2.01 5.96
C LEU A 405 56.54 -2.41 7.43
N ALA A 406 55.63 -1.75 8.14
CA ALA A 406 55.42 -1.98 9.56
C ALA A 406 54.82 -3.38 9.76
N LYS A 407 55.68 -4.37 10.06
CA LYS A 407 55.28 -5.76 10.28
C LYS A 407 54.19 -5.82 11.36
N SER A 408 53.07 -6.45 11.01
CA SER A 408 52.05 -6.90 11.94
C SER A 408 52.66 -7.85 12.97
N SER A 409 52.13 -7.87 14.20
CA SER A 409 52.44 -8.95 15.15
C SER A 409 51.91 -10.28 14.59
N ARG A 410 52.56 -11.39 14.93
CA ARG A 410 52.12 -12.74 14.52
C ARG A 410 50.78 -13.10 15.17
N TYR A 411 50.50 -12.51 16.33
CA TYR A 411 49.27 -12.66 17.10
C TYR A 411 48.59 -11.27 17.24
N PRO A 412 47.55 -10.94 16.44
CA PRO A 412 46.77 -9.72 16.61
C PRO A 412 45.82 -9.83 17.80
N VAL A 413 45.99 -8.94 18.79
CA VAL A 413 45.33 -9.00 20.12
C VAL A 413 43.81 -9.17 20.04
N ARG A 414 43.12 -8.40 19.19
CA ARG A 414 41.65 -8.50 19.05
C ARG A 414 41.22 -9.87 18.53
N VAL A 415 41.98 -10.49 17.63
CA VAL A 415 41.68 -11.82 17.06
C VAL A 415 41.87 -12.93 18.11
N VAL A 416 42.90 -12.81 18.95
CA VAL A 416 43.12 -13.69 20.12
C VAL A 416 41.96 -13.57 21.11
N LEU A 417 41.48 -12.36 21.41
CA LEU A 417 40.35 -12.16 22.33
C LEU A 417 39.00 -12.60 21.73
N CYS A 418 38.82 -12.53 20.41
CA CYS A 418 37.65 -13.12 19.75
C CYS A 418 37.53 -14.64 19.95
N ALA A 419 38.64 -15.37 20.19
CA ALA A 419 38.58 -16.80 20.49
C ALA A 419 37.82 -17.08 21.79
N TYR A 420 38.02 -16.25 22.81
CA TYR A 420 37.25 -16.30 24.05
C TYR A 420 35.77 -15.95 23.83
N MET A 421 35.46 -14.94 23.01
CA MET A 421 34.06 -14.60 22.68
C MET A 421 33.33 -15.76 21.98
N ILE A 422 33.98 -16.42 21.02
CA ILE A 422 33.44 -17.58 20.31
C ILE A 422 33.24 -18.78 21.27
N LEU A 423 34.14 -18.95 22.25
CA LEU A 423 34.08 -20.03 23.24
C LEU A 423 32.97 -19.84 24.29
N GLY A 424 32.71 -18.58 24.70
CA GLY A 424 31.67 -18.25 25.68
C GLY A 424 30.28 -18.14 25.07
N HIS A 425 30.15 -17.47 23.93
CA HIS A 425 28.88 -17.14 23.30
C HIS A 425 28.89 -17.42 21.79
N PRO A 426 28.99 -18.69 21.36
CA PRO A 426 28.97 -19.04 19.94
C PRO A 426 27.72 -18.47 19.25
N GLU A 427 26.55 -18.58 19.88
CA GLU A 427 25.26 -18.08 19.38
C GLU A 427 25.19 -16.55 19.19
N ALA A 428 25.97 -15.78 19.94
CA ALA A 428 26.01 -14.31 19.84
C ALA A 428 27.03 -13.80 18.80
N VAL A 429 28.01 -14.65 18.43
CA VAL A 429 29.12 -14.30 17.54
C VAL A 429 28.96 -14.93 16.15
N LEU A 430 28.34 -16.10 16.06
CA LEU A 430 28.19 -16.89 14.83
C LEU A 430 26.72 -16.88 14.40
N SER A 431 26.42 -16.38 13.21
CA SER A 431 25.05 -16.23 12.71
C SER A 431 24.42 -17.52 12.14
N GLY A 432 24.81 -18.69 12.65
CA GLY A 432 24.28 -20.01 12.25
C GLY A 432 25.30 -21.16 12.32
N HIS A 433 24.78 -22.39 12.41
CA HIS A 433 25.53 -23.61 12.75
C HIS A 433 26.09 -24.39 11.56
N GLY A 434 26.71 -23.70 10.60
CA GLY A 434 27.35 -24.35 9.45
C GLY A 434 28.64 -25.10 9.82
N GLU A 435 29.11 -25.98 8.93
CA GLU A 435 30.35 -26.76 9.13
C GLU A 435 31.57 -25.87 9.42
N ARG A 436 31.64 -24.69 8.78
CA ARG A 436 32.73 -23.72 8.94
C ARG A 436 32.67 -23.04 10.30
N GLU A 437 31.48 -22.72 10.77
CA GLU A 437 31.19 -22.13 12.07
C GLU A 437 31.44 -23.13 13.21
N ILE A 438 31.09 -24.41 13.01
CA ILE A 438 31.44 -25.53 13.92
C ILE A 438 32.96 -25.76 13.96
N ALA A 439 33.64 -25.75 12.81
CA ALA A 439 35.10 -25.88 12.74
C ALA A 439 35.81 -24.69 13.41
N LEU A 440 35.30 -23.46 13.22
CA LEU A 440 35.79 -22.28 13.91
C LEU A 440 35.65 -22.41 15.42
N SER A 441 34.47 -22.78 15.93
CA SER A 441 34.24 -22.99 17.37
C SER A 441 35.20 -24.03 17.97
N LYS A 442 35.34 -25.20 17.35
CA LYS A 442 36.30 -26.24 17.77
C LYS A 442 37.75 -25.75 17.74
N SER A 443 38.14 -24.97 16.73
CA SER A 443 39.50 -24.41 16.63
C SER A 443 39.77 -23.32 17.68
N ALA A 444 38.75 -22.54 18.05
CA ALA A 444 38.83 -21.52 19.09
C ALA A 444 38.97 -22.14 20.48
N GLU A 445 38.19 -23.19 20.78
CA GLU A 445 38.30 -23.94 22.04
C GLU A 445 39.69 -24.56 22.20
N ALA A 446 40.20 -25.25 21.17
CA ALA A 446 41.56 -25.81 21.18
C ALA A 446 42.64 -24.73 21.37
N PHE A 447 42.53 -23.59 20.69
CA PHE A 447 43.49 -22.48 20.85
C PHE A 447 43.47 -21.86 22.25
N VAL A 448 42.29 -21.68 22.85
CA VAL A 448 42.15 -21.18 24.23
C VAL A 448 42.74 -22.16 25.24
N GLN A 449 42.50 -23.46 25.08
CA GLN A 449 43.09 -24.51 25.93
C GLN A 449 44.63 -24.47 25.89
N GLU A 450 45.23 -24.41 24.70
CA GLU A 450 46.69 -24.36 24.54
C GLU A 450 47.32 -23.07 25.10
N LEU A 451 46.61 -21.94 25.03
CA LEU A 451 47.01 -20.66 25.63
C LEU A 451 46.93 -20.71 27.17
N GLU A 452 45.86 -21.27 27.74
CA GLU A 452 45.71 -21.40 29.19
C GLU A 452 46.71 -22.39 29.79
N LEU A 453 46.98 -23.51 29.12
CA LEU A 453 48.06 -24.44 29.49
C LEU A 453 49.43 -23.76 29.44
N LEU A 454 49.69 -22.91 28.43
CA LEU A 454 50.92 -22.12 28.35
C LEU A 454 51.04 -21.12 29.50
N VAL A 455 49.96 -20.41 29.86
CA VAL A 455 49.94 -19.48 31.00
C VAL A 455 50.16 -20.25 32.31
N ARG A 456 49.47 -21.37 32.50
CA ARG A 456 49.60 -22.21 33.71
C ARG A 456 51.03 -22.74 33.88
N ILE A 457 51.65 -23.27 32.83
CA ILE A 457 53.05 -23.73 32.86
C ILE A 457 54.05 -22.58 33.12
N ILE A 458 53.70 -21.33 32.83
CA ILE A 458 54.51 -20.14 33.17
C ILE A 458 54.33 -19.71 34.64
N LEU A 459 53.19 -20.03 35.27
CA LEU A 459 52.87 -19.70 36.66
C LEU A 459 53.30 -20.79 37.66
N GLU A 460 53.01 -22.06 37.34
CA GLU A 460 53.17 -23.23 38.21
C GLU A 460 54.41 -24.07 37.86
N GLY A 461 54.90 -23.98 36.62
CA GLY A 461 56.06 -24.75 36.13
C GLY A 461 55.68 -25.98 35.29
N PRO A 462 56.64 -26.90 35.03
CA PRO A 462 56.42 -28.05 34.14
C PRO A 462 55.50 -29.11 34.77
N ILE A 463 54.24 -29.13 34.33
CA ILE A 463 53.19 -30.05 34.79
C ILE A 463 53.46 -31.49 34.31
N LYS A 464 53.14 -32.48 35.14
CA LYS A 464 52.99 -33.88 34.74
C LYS A 464 51.50 -34.15 34.47
N ASN A 465 51.16 -34.67 33.30
CA ASN A 465 49.79 -35.12 33.05
C ASN A 465 49.56 -36.45 33.77
N SER A 466 48.68 -36.46 34.76
CA SER A 466 48.27 -37.64 35.52
C SER A 466 46.78 -37.95 35.30
N ASP A 467 46.36 -38.01 34.03
CA ASP A 467 45.06 -38.53 33.61
C ASP A 467 45.10 -38.87 32.10
N LYS A 468 45.32 -40.16 31.80
CA LYS A 468 44.92 -40.87 30.56
C LYS A 468 45.42 -42.32 30.62
N GLU A 469 44.52 -43.25 30.86
CA GLU A 469 44.76 -44.67 30.62
C GLU A 469 44.79 -44.98 29.10
N SER A 470 45.40 -46.11 28.74
CA SER A 470 45.68 -46.63 27.38
C SER A 470 47.08 -46.31 26.84
N GLY A 471 47.88 -47.37 26.63
CA GLY A 471 49.34 -47.26 26.54
C GLY A 471 49.91 -46.83 25.18
N SER A 472 50.90 -45.95 25.26
CA SER A 472 52.17 -46.11 24.53
C SER A 472 53.30 -45.52 25.40
N ALA A 473 54.52 -46.07 25.28
CA ALA A 473 55.58 -45.84 26.27
C ALA A 473 56.46 -44.63 25.94
N LEU A 474 56.09 -43.43 26.40
CA LEU A 474 57.02 -42.32 26.67
C LEU A 474 56.34 -41.24 27.55
N THR A 475 56.82 -41.06 28.78
CA THR A 475 56.23 -40.11 29.74
C THR A 475 56.67 -38.67 29.46
N GLU A 476 56.11 -38.05 28.40
CA GLU A 476 56.48 -36.69 28.00
C GLU A 476 56.14 -35.63 29.08
N ARG A 477 57.19 -35.09 29.71
CA ARG A 477 57.10 -33.96 30.62
C ARG A 477 56.82 -32.69 29.81
N LEU A 478 55.63 -32.08 29.96
CA LEU A 478 55.28 -30.85 29.24
C LEU A 478 56.25 -29.73 29.59
N THR A 479 57.03 -29.29 28.60
CA THR A 479 57.98 -28.19 28.75
C THR A 479 57.43 -26.91 28.13
N ILE A 480 57.91 -25.76 28.60
CA ILE A 480 57.65 -24.47 27.95
C ILE A 480 58.04 -24.51 26.45
N ARG A 481 59.03 -25.33 26.04
CA ARG A 481 59.43 -25.44 24.63
C ARG A 481 58.40 -26.19 23.78
N SER A 482 57.86 -27.31 24.24
CA SER A 482 56.83 -28.07 23.53
C SER A 482 55.47 -27.35 23.55
N GLN A 483 55.10 -26.73 24.68
CA GLN A 483 53.87 -25.95 24.79
C GLN A 483 53.86 -24.72 23.86
N LEU A 484 55.01 -24.03 23.70
CA LEU A 484 55.13 -22.92 22.76
C LEU A 484 54.98 -23.34 21.28
N THR A 485 55.26 -24.60 20.93
CA THR A 485 54.98 -25.14 19.59
C THR A 485 53.54 -25.60 19.40
N ALA A 486 52.91 -26.17 20.44
CA ALA A 486 51.48 -26.53 20.41
C ALA A 486 50.60 -25.28 20.26
N PHE A 487 50.86 -24.24 21.05
CA PHE A 487 50.22 -22.93 20.97
C PHE A 487 50.28 -22.30 19.56
N ASP A 488 51.46 -22.29 18.93
CA ASP A 488 51.62 -21.67 17.60
C ASP A 488 50.92 -22.48 16.49
N LYS A 489 50.82 -23.81 16.64
CA LYS A 489 50.05 -24.69 15.73
C LYS A 489 48.54 -24.49 15.89
N ALA A 490 48.05 -24.44 17.13
CA ALA A 490 46.63 -24.17 17.42
C ALA A 490 46.21 -22.77 16.94
N TRP A 491 47.08 -21.77 17.12
CA TRP A 491 46.89 -20.42 16.55
C TRP A 491 46.75 -20.44 15.03
N CYS A 492 47.62 -21.17 14.31
CA CYS A 492 47.55 -21.24 12.85
C CYS A 492 46.26 -21.94 12.37
N SER A 493 45.79 -22.96 13.09
CA SER A 493 44.50 -23.60 12.82
C SER A 493 43.33 -22.64 13.02
N TYR A 494 43.25 -21.99 14.18
CA TYR A 494 42.20 -21.01 14.51
C TYR A 494 42.18 -19.82 13.53
N LEU A 495 43.35 -19.25 13.20
CA LEU A 495 43.45 -18.12 12.27
C LEU A 495 42.97 -18.49 10.85
N ASN A 496 43.20 -19.72 10.39
CA ASN A 496 42.66 -20.19 9.11
C ASN A 496 41.11 -20.21 9.14
N CYS A 497 40.52 -20.87 10.14
CA CYS A 497 39.05 -20.91 10.29
C CYS A 497 38.44 -19.51 10.44
N PHE A 498 39.07 -18.63 11.22
CA PHE A 498 38.62 -17.26 11.45
C PHE A 498 38.65 -16.41 10.16
N VAL A 499 39.69 -16.56 9.33
CA VAL A 499 39.77 -15.88 8.02
C VAL A 499 38.74 -16.43 7.04
N VAL A 500 38.52 -17.75 7.00
CA VAL A 500 37.50 -18.37 6.14
C VAL A 500 36.10 -17.89 6.51
N TRP A 501 35.81 -17.74 7.80
CA TRP A 501 34.57 -17.11 8.28
C TRP A 501 34.47 -15.63 7.86
N LYS A 502 35.50 -14.81 8.10
CA LYS A 502 35.45 -13.39 7.74
C LYS A 502 35.44 -13.08 6.24
N VAL A 503 35.85 -14.01 5.37
CA VAL A 503 35.63 -13.87 3.92
C VAL A 503 34.14 -13.95 3.55
N LYS A 504 33.34 -14.80 4.23
CA LYS A 504 31.88 -14.90 4.03
C LYS A 504 31.18 -13.60 4.40
N ASP A 505 31.53 -13.01 5.55
CA ASP A 505 31.02 -11.70 5.98
C ASP A 505 31.37 -10.58 4.99
N ALA A 506 32.60 -10.59 4.47
CA ALA A 506 33.08 -9.58 3.51
C ALA A 506 32.37 -9.68 2.16
N GLN A 507 32.08 -10.90 1.68
CA GLN A 507 31.35 -11.12 0.42
C GLN A 507 29.91 -10.60 0.49
N LEU A 508 29.18 -10.87 1.58
CA LEU A 508 27.82 -10.35 1.77
C LEU A 508 27.79 -8.81 1.81
N LEU A 509 28.78 -8.20 2.49
CA LEU A 509 28.90 -6.74 2.54
C LEU A 509 29.33 -6.13 1.19
N GLU A 510 30.12 -6.84 0.40
CA GLU A 510 30.44 -6.46 -0.98
C GLU A 510 29.17 -6.46 -1.85
N GLU A 511 28.38 -7.54 -1.83
CA GLU A 511 27.13 -7.65 -2.60
C GLU A 511 26.17 -6.50 -2.33
N ASP A 512 25.99 -6.09 -1.07
CA ASP A 512 25.13 -4.95 -0.72
C ASP A 512 25.72 -3.58 -1.12
N LEU A 513 27.05 -3.41 -1.11
CA LEU A 513 27.70 -2.20 -1.64
C LEU A 513 27.56 -2.12 -3.18
N VAL A 514 27.67 -3.25 -3.87
CA VAL A 514 27.43 -3.37 -5.32
C VAL A 514 25.96 -3.08 -5.64
N ARG A 515 25.02 -3.65 -4.88
CA ARG A 515 23.57 -3.39 -4.99
C ARG A 515 23.26 -1.90 -4.84
N ALA A 516 23.84 -1.23 -3.84
CA ALA A 516 23.70 0.21 -3.64
C ALA A 516 24.28 1.03 -4.80
N ALA A 517 25.45 0.67 -5.33
CA ALA A 517 26.05 1.34 -6.49
C ALA A 517 25.15 1.25 -7.73
N CYS A 518 24.56 0.08 -7.99
CA CYS A 518 23.64 -0.15 -9.11
C CYS A 518 22.31 0.62 -8.95
N GLN A 519 21.79 0.75 -7.72
CA GLN A 519 20.60 1.58 -7.45
C GLN A 519 20.87 3.08 -7.69
N LEU A 520 22.05 3.59 -7.28
CA LEU A 520 22.46 4.96 -7.57
C LEU A 520 22.60 5.21 -9.08
N GLU A 521 23.18 4.24 -9.81
CA GLU A 521 23.32 4.29 -11.27
C GLU A 521 21.95 4.37 -11.98
N LEU A 522 21.00 3.49 -11.63
CA LEU A 522 19.63 3.53 -12.17
C LEU A 522 18.93 4.86 -11.87
N SER A 523 19.05 5.35 -10.63
CA SER A 523 18.47 6.63 -10.21
C SER A 523 19.05 7.80 -11.01
N MET A 524 20.36 7.77 -11.30
CA MET A 524 21.03 8.75 -12.14
C MET A 524 20.55 8.67 -13.59
N ILE A 525 20.54 7.49 -14.21
CA ILE A 525 20.12 7.32 -15.61
C ILE A 525 18.67 7.79 -15.81
N GLN A 526 17.76 7.42 -14.90
CA GLN A 526 16.35 7.80 -14.98
C GLN A 526 16.14 9.31 -14.77
N LYS A 527 16.80 9.93 -13.77
CA LYS A 527 16.63 11.37 -13.46
C LYS A 527 17.37 12.29 -14.42
N CYS A 528 18.56 11.89 -14.88
CA CYS A 528 19.36 12.67 -15.82
C CYS A 528 18.99 12.40 -17.30
N LYS A 529 18.12 11.41 -17.58
CA LYS A 529 17.69 11.01 -18.95
C LYS A 529 18.87 10.68 -19.87
N LEU A 530 19.90 10.01 -19.33
CA LEU A 530 21.12 9.66 -20.09
C LEU A 530 20.78 8.80 -21.32
N THR A 531 21.42 9.12 -22.45
CA THR A 531 21.44 8.30 -23.67
C THR A 531 22.60 7.29 -23.62
N PRO A 532 22.52 6.17 -24.36
CA PRO A 532 23.60 5.18 -24.39
C PRO A 532 24.92 5.76 -24.95
N GLU A 533 24.83 6.78 -25.81
CA GLU A 533 25.97 7.45 -26.45
C GLU A 533 26.63 8.53 -25.57
N GLY A 534 26.06 8.84 -24.40
CA GLY A 534 26.68 9.73 -23.41
C GLY A 534 26.65 11.23 -23.75
N ASP A 535 25.74 11.66 -24.63
CA ASP A 535 25.71 13.04 -25.13
C ASP A 535 25.07 14.01 -24.11
N ASN A 536 25.91 14.71 -23.32
CA ASN A 536 25.51 15.45 -22.11
C ASN A 536 25.19 16.95 -22.36
N THR A 537 24.86 17.33 -23.59
CA THR A 537 24.79 18.75 -24.04
C THR A 537 23.67 19.57 -23.40
N ALA A 538 22.52 18.95 -23.06
CA ALA A 538 21.31 19.65 -22.61
C ALA A 538 20.95 19.49 -21.10
N LEU A 539 21.88 19.05 -20.25
CA LEU A 539 21.59 18.81 -18.82
C LEU A 539 21.46 20.11 -17.99
N THR A 540 20.34 20.25 -17.28
CA THR A 540 20.08 21.30 -16.27
C THR A 540 21.13 21.30 -15.16
N HIS A 541 21.42 22.47 -14.58
CA HIS A 541 22.38 22.63 -13.46
C HIS A 541 22.20 21.58 -12.34
N ASP A 542 20.97 21.29 -11.97
CA ASP A 542 20.67 20.38 -10.85
C ASP A 542 20.81 18.91 -11.25
N MET A 543 20.59 18.56 -12.53
CA MET A 543 20.94 17.24 -13.08
C MET A 543 22.47 17.05 -13.08
N LYS A 544 23.23 18.11 -13.40
CA LYS A 544 24.71 18.16 -13.27
C LYS A 544 25.18 18.22 -11.80
N ALA A 545 24.30 18.45 -10.83
CA ALA A 545 24.61 18.33 -9.40
C ALA A 545 24.38 16.89 -8.92
N ILE A 546 23.24 16.28 -9.28
CA ILE A 546 22.94 14.86 -9.03
C ILE A 546 24.03 13.95 -9.61
N GLN A 547 24.44 14.17 -10.86
CA GLN A 547 25.49 13.40 -11.52
C GLN A 547 26.83 13.47 -10.76
N ARG A 548 27.21 14.65 -10.24
CA ARG A 548 28.44 14.80 -9.44
C ARG A 548 28.33 14.10 -8.08
N GLN A 549 27.20 14.24 -7.39
CA GLN A 549 26.97 13.55 -6.11
C GLN A 549 27.03 12.04 -6.29
N VAL A 550 26.35 11.48 -7.30
CA VAL A 550 26.37 10.03 -7.58
C VAL A 550 27.79 9.53 -7.92
N VAL A 551 28.59 10.31 -8.66
CA VAL A 551 30.00 9.96 -8.94
C VAL A 551 30.87 10.01 -7.67
N GLU A 552 30.66 10.97 -6.77
CA GLU A 552 31.35 11.05 -5.48
C GLU A 552 30.94 9.89 -4.55
N ASP A 553 29.65 9.55 -4.50
CA ASP A 553 29.10 8.44 -3.70
C ASP A 553 29.57 7.08 -4.25
N GLN A 554 29.52 6.86 -5.57
CA GLN A 554 30.07 5.65 -6.21
C GLN A 554 31.58 5.52 -6.00
N LYS A 555 32.32 6.64 -5.96
CA LYS A 555 33.74 6.62 -5.61
C LYS A 555 33.96 6.16 -4.15
N LEU A 556 33.15 6.62 -3.21
CA LEU A 556 33.19 6.15 -1.82
C LEU A 556 32.83 4.65 -1.71
N LEU A 557 31.89 4.16 -2.52
CA LEU A 557 31.57 2.73 -2.61
C LEU A 557 32.75 1.93 -3.20
N ARG A 558 33.42 2.42 -4.25
CA ARG A 558 34.66 1.84 -4.81
C ARG A 558 35.78 1.75 -3.79
N GLU A 559 36.03 2.82 -3.02
CA GLU A 559 37.03 2.81 -1.94
C GLU A 559 36.68 1.78 -0.85
N LYS A 560 35.40 1.62 -0.48
CA LYS A 560 34.95 0.57 0.45
C LYS A 560 35.12 -0.84 -0.10
N VAL A 561 34.68 -1.11 -1.34
CA VAL A 561 34.78 -2.42 -1.99
C VAL A 561 36.24 -2.85 -2.15
N GLN A 562 37.13 -1.94 -2.58
CA GLN A 562 38.57 -2.20 -2.65
C GLN A 562 39.19 -2.52 -1.28
N HIS A 563 38.67 -1.95 -0.19
CA HIS A 563 39.12 -2.23 1.18
C HIS A 563 38.58 -3.56 1.76
N LEU A 564 37.48 -4.10 1.23
CA LEU A 564 36.90 -5.37 1.67
C LEU A 564 37.43 -6.56 0.86
N SER A 565 37.40 -6.45 -0.47
CA SER A 565 37.62 -7.57 -1.39
C SER A 565 38.75 -7.37 -2.39
N GLY A 566 39.46 -6.24 -2.30
CA GLY A 566 40.53 -5.88 -3.24
C GLY A 566 40.00 -5.59 -4.65
N ASP A 567 40.90 -5.62 -5.62
CA ASP A 567 40.62 -5.19 -6.99
C ASP A 567 39.60 -6.11 -7.69
N ALA A 568 39.61 -7.42 -7.37
CA ALA A 568 38.61 -8.38 -7.85
C ALA A 568 37.16 -8.08 -7.40
N GLY A 569 36.98 -7.33 -6.30
CA GLY A 569 35.66 -6.81 -5.92
C GLY A 569 35.25 -5.57 -6.73
N ILE A 570 36.22 -4.75 -7.14
CA ILE A 570 35.96 -3.62 -8.07
C ILE A 570 35.52 -4.18 -9.42
N GLU A 571 36.22 -5.18 -9.95
CA GLU A 571 35.86 -5.84 -11.22
C GLU A 571 34.41 -6.35 -11.20
N ARG A 572 33.99 -7.07 -10.15
CA ARG A 572 32.59 -7.51 -9.98
C ARG A 572 31.61 -6.35 -9.94
N MET A 573 31.94 -5.26 -9.24
CA MET A 573 31.09 -4.06 -9.21
C MET A 573 30.99 -3.37 -10.57
N GLU A 574 32.08 -3.30 -11.34
CA GLU A 574 32.09 -2.69 -12.67
C GLU A 574 31.32 -3.53 -13.69
N CYS A 575 31.40 -4.87 -13.61
CA CYS A 575 30.53 -5.77 -14.36
C CYS A 575 29.06 -5.54 -14.01
N ALA A 576 28.70 -5.52 -12.72
CA ALA A 576 27.31 -5.32 -12.26
C ALA A 576 26.74 -3.94 -12.67
N LEU A 577 27.54 -2.87 -12.60
CA LEU A 577 27.16 -1.54 -13.09
C LEU A 577 26.96 -1.52 -14.62
N SER A 578 27.81 -2.25 -15.35
CA SER A 578 27.72 -2.36 -16.82
C SER A 578 26.50 -3.18 -17.27
N GLU A 579 26.22 -4.30 -16.60
CA GLU A 579 24.97 -5.06 -16.78
C GLU A 579 23.73 -4.20 -16.45
N THR A 580 23.79 -3.40 -15.38
CA THR A 580 22.68 -2.54 -14.96
C THR A 580 22.37 -1.49 -16.04
N ARG A 581 23.41 -0.92 -16.67
CA ARG A 581 23.27 0.00 -17.82
C ARG A 581 22.66 -0.71 -19.04
N THR A 582 23.20 -1.86 -19.46
CA THR A 582 22.72 -2.56 -20.66
C THR A 582 21.30 -3.07 -20.50
N LYS A 583 20.95 -3.66 -19.35
CA LYS A 583 19.58 -4.11 -19.01
C LYS A 583 18.58 -2.95 -19.03
N PHE A 584 18.95 -1.76 -18.53
CA PHE A 584 18.09 -0.57 -18.60
C PHE A 584 17.84 -0.10 -20.05
N PHE A 585 18.88 -0.01 -20.88
CA PHE A 585 18.73 0.45 -22.26
C PHE A 585 17.96 -0.57 -23.13
N GLN A 586 18.22 -1.87 -22.98
CA GLN A 586 17.47 -2.93 -23.68
C GLN A 586 15.98 -2.93 -23.30
N ALA A 587 15.64 -2.67 -22.03
CA ALA A 587 14.25 -2.55 -21.58
C ALA A 587 13.53 -1.32 -22.21
N LYS A 588 14.27 -0.22 -22.41
CA LYS A 588 13.79 0.99 -23.09
C LYS A 588 13.56 0.78 -24.59
N GLU A 589 14.45 0.05 -25.27
CA GLU A 589 14.33 -0.29 -26.69
C GLU A 589 13.14 -1.22 -26.97
N ARG A 590 12.84 -2.15 -26.06
CA ARG A 590 11.69 -3.08 -26.16
C ARG A 590 10.33 -2.44 -25.88
N GLY A 591 10.24 -1.10 -25.81
CA GLY A 591 8.97 -0.36 -25.73
C GLY A 591 8.13 -0.58 -24.46
N SER A 592 8.68 -1.23 -23.44
CA SER A 592 7.95 -1.57 -22.21
C SER A 592 7.71 -0.33 -21.34
N PRO A 593 6.55 -0.16 -20.69
CA PRO A 593 6.32 0.99 -19.79
C PRO A 593 7.22 0.91 -18.56
N ILE A 594 8.26 1.75 -18.49
CA ILE A 594 9.17 1.83 -17.34
C ILE A 594 8.47 2.58 -16.19
N GLY A 595 7.56 1.89 -15.51
CA GLY A 595 7.04 2.27 -14.20
C GLY A 595 8.17 2.32 -13.16
N SER A 596 8.00 3.14 -12.12
CA SER A 596 9.04 3.43 -11.12
C SER A 596 9.53 2.18 -10.36
N PRO A 597 10.81 1.76 -10.51
CA PRO A 597 11.33 0.60 -9.80
C PRO A 597 11.87 1.02 -8.42
N LEU A 598 11.11 0.76 -7.37
CA LEU A 598 11.57 0.95 -5.98
C LEU A 598 11.31 -0.27 -5.06
N THR A 599 10.70 -1.34 -5.58
CA THR A 599 10.31 -2.52 -4.77
C THR A 599 10.59 -3.89 -5.42
N SER A 600 11.03 -3.95 -6.69
CA SER A 600 11.09 -5.20 -7.48
C SER A 600 12.49 -5.82 -7.64
N PHE A 601 13.34 -5.75 -6.61
CA PHE A 601 14.68 -6.39 -6.59
C PHE A 601 14.94 -7.20 -5.31
N LEU A 602 13.89 -7.72 -4.68
CA LEU A 602 13.97 -8.57 -3.47
C LEU A 602 13.31 -9.94 -3.70
N SER A 603 13.85 -10.71 -4.65
CA SER A 603 13.71 -12.19 -4.72
C SER A 603 14.93 -12.79 -5.42
N PRO A 604 15.59 -13.83 -4.86
CA PRO A 604 16.79 -14.42 -5.45
C PRO A 604 16.44 -15.59 -6.40
N ASN A 605 16.24 -15.30 -7.69
CA ASN A 605 16.20 -16.36 -8.71
C ASN A 605 17.63 -16.77 -9.11
N ILE A 606 18.02 -18.00 -8.76
CA ILE A 606 19.27 -18.65 -9.18
C ILE A 606 18.89 -19.82 -10.11
N HIS A 607 19.34 -19.80 -11.37
CA HIS A 607 19.28 -20.97 -12.26
C HIS A 607 20.38 -20.96 -13.34
N GLY A 608 20.80 -22.17 -13.73
CA GLY A 608 21.95 -22.47 -14.59
C GLY A 608 23.21 -22.73 -13.76
N SER A 609 23.88 -23.89 -13.82
CA SER A 609 23.79 -25.08 -14.70
C SER A 609 24.54 -26.27 -14.03
N PRO A 610 24.68 -27.47 -14.61
CA PRO A 610 23.74 -28.34 -15.34
C PRO A 610 23.66 -29.79 -14.75
N SER A 611 22.85 -30.68 -15.35
CA SER A 611 22.96 -32.16 -15.45
C SER A 611 23.98 -32.94 -14.54
N SER A 612 23.72 -34.08 -13.89
CA SER A 612 22.64 -35.09 -13.86
C SER A 612 23.06 -36.17 -12.79
N PRO A 613 22.63 -37.46 -12.77
CA PRO A 613 21.64 -37.95 -11.80
C PRO A 613 22.12 -39.08 -10.84
N ASN A 614 21.48 -39.22 -9.66
CA ASN A 614 20.92 -40.51 -9.12
C ASN A 614 20.48 -40.48 -7.63
N ALA A 615 19.73 -41.54 -7.25
CA ALA A 615 19.63 -42.17 -5.91
C ALA A 615 18.77 -41.53 -4.78
N ARG A 616 17.51 -42.00 -4.72
CA ARG A 616 16.86 -42.69 -3.57
C ARG A 616 16.88 -42.09 -2.15
N THR A 617 15.68 -41.64 -1.72
CA THR A 617 14.98 -41.99 -0.46
C THR A 617 15.78 -42.39 0.80
N HIS A 618 15.55 -41.68 1.92
CA HIS A 618 15.16 -42.29 3.20
C HIS A 618 14.52 -41.27 4.17
N ASN A 619 13.55 -41.70 4.98
CA ASN A 619 12.89 -40.91 6.02
C ASN A 619 13.48 -41.21 7.42
N ARG A 620 13.68 -40.19 8.29
CA ARG A 620 13.38 -40.32 9.74
C ARG A 620 13.39 -38.99 10.55
N SER A 621 12.41 -38.90 11.47
CA SER A 621 12.42 -38.26 12.81
C SER A 621 13.03 -36.86 13.04
N THR A 622 12.13 -35.89 13.33
CA THR A 622 11.99 -35.07 14.58
C THR A 622 13.12 -35.02 15.64
N PRO A 623 13.20 -33.97 16.50
CA PRO A 623 12.29 -32.82 16.67
C PRO A 623 12.93 -31.41 16.60
N THR A 624 12.13 -30.37 16.41
CA THR A 624 12.57 -28.96 16.49
C THR A 624 12.35 -28.35 17.88
N GLN A 625 13.43 -28.15 18.65
CA GLN A 625 13.47 -27.13 19.70
C GLN A 625 13.81 -25.75 19.09
N LYS A 626 13.21 -24.67 19.61
CA LYS A 626 13.54 -23.28 19.24
C LYS A 626 14.48 -22.66 20.29
N PRO A 627 15.71 -22.26 19.95
CA PRO A 627 16.51 -21.34 20.77
C PRO A 627 16.12 -19.88 20.49
N ASN A 628 16.28 -18.99 21.48
CA ASN A 628 15.93 -17.58 21.34
C ASN A 628 16.96 -16.78 20.53
N ARG A 629 16.45 -15.81 19.76
CA ARG A 629 17.23 -14.98 18.82
C ARG A 629 17.61 -13.63 19.46
N VAL A 630 18.80 -13.55 20.03
CA VAL A 630 19.36 -12.33 20.64
C VAL A 630 20.60 -11.85 19.86
N VAL A 631 21.00 -10.58 20.04
CA VAL A 631 22.15 -9.91 19.42
C VAL A 631 22.04 -9.65 17.90
N ARG A 632 21.50 -8.49 17.54
CA ARG A 632 21.81 -7.81 16.26
C ARG A 632 21.86 -6.27 16.40
N SER A 633 22.35 -5.80 17.54
CA SER A 633 22.26 -4.41 18.01
C SER A 633 23.57 -3.60 17.98
N LEU A 634 24.74 -4.24 17.95
CA LEU A 634 26.04 -3.59 18.22
C LEU A 634 26.71 -2.83 17.05
N PHE A 635 25.94 -2.39 16.04
CA PHE A 635 26.45 -1.48 15.00
C PHE A 635 25.40 -0.46 14.51
N LYS A 636 25.11 0.55 15.35
CA LYS A 636 24.70 1.89 14.92
C LYS A 636 25.31 2.92 15.87
N GLU A 637 25.97 3.92 15.29
CA GLU A 637 26.50 5.12 15.96
C GLU A 637 25.58 6.30 15.57
N ASP A 638 25.47 7.32 16.41
CA ASP A 638 24.23 8.11 16.57
C ASP A 638 23.71 8.91 15.36
N GLY A 639 22.38 9.00 15.29
CA GLY A 639 21.61 9.86 14.38
C GLY A 639 20.14 9.93 14.81
N THR A 640 19.69 11.08 15.30
CA THR A 640 18.47 11.25 16.10
C THR A 640 17.15 11.04 15.33
N THR A 641 16.38 10.03 15.74
CA THR A 641 14.91 9.95 15.64
C THR A 641 14.38 9.10 16.80
N PRO A 642 13.29 9.48 17.50
CA PRO A 642 12.78 8.72 18.64
C PRO A 642 12.10 7.40 18.21
N SER A 643 12.10 6.42 19.10
CA SER A 643 11.44 5.12 18.92
C SER A 643 10.65 4.74 20.17
N LYS A 644 9.38 4.38 20.00
CA LYS A 644 8.49 3.96 21.10
C LYS A 644 9.02 2.75 21.86
N SER A 645 8.81 2.74 23.17
CA SER A 645 8.99 1.59 24.06
C SER A 645 7.74 0.73 24.14
N HIS A 646 7.91 -0.59 24.19
CA HIS A 646 6.92 -1.51 24.75
C HIS A 646 7.63 -2.44 25.74
N GLY A 647 7.01 -2.63 26.91
CA GLY A 647 7.49 -3.52 27.97
C GLY A 647 7.29 -4.99 27.66
N SER A 648 7.68 -5.85 28.61
CA SER A 648 7.64 -7.31 28.45
C SER A 648 7.18 -7.99 29.74
N SER A 649 6.13 -8.81 29.64
CA SER A 649 5.85 -9.90 30.58
C SER A 649 5.37 -11.12 29.78
N VAL A 650 6.13 -12.22 29.80
CA VAL A 650 5.99 -13.41 30.68
C VAL A 650 4.88 -14.35 30.21
N ALA A 651 5.18 -15.65 30.13
CA ALA A 651 4.29 -16.67 29.57
C ALA A 651 3.85 -17.71 30.62
N SER A 652 2.55 -17.95 30.71
CA SER A 652 1.85 -19.09 31.33
C SER A 652 0.38 -19.00 30.88
N SER A 653 -0.39 -20.08 30.71
CA SER A 653 -0.12 -21.51 30.92
C SER A 653 -0.69 -22.35 29.76
N SER A 654 -0.47 -23.67 29.78
CA SER A 654 -0.98 -24.59 28.75
C SER A 654 -2.27 -25.29 29.21
N HIS A 655 -3.33 -25.20 28.40
CA HIS A 655 -4.41 -26.20 28.40
C HIS A 655 -4.76 -26.59 26.96
N SER A 656 -5.19 -27.85 26.83
CA SER A 656 -5.55 -28.47 25.57
C SER A 656 -7.02 -28.27 25.24
N ASP A 657 -7.32 -28.01 23.97
CA ASP A 657 -8.53 -28.55 23.38
C ASP A 657 -8.26 -29.00 21.92
N ALA A 658 -9.09 -29.91 21.41
CA ALA A 658 -8.75 -30.71 20.24
C ALA A 658 -9.69 -30.54 19.04
N GLN A 659 -9.13 -30.66 17.84
CA GLN A 659 -9.82 -31.04 16.59
C GLN A 659 -11.05 -30.21 16.15
N LEU A 660 -10.81 -28.97 15.70
CA LEU A 660 -11.36 -28.52 14.40
C LEU A 660 -10.55 -27.35 13.82
N GLY A 661 -10.38 -27.28 12.49
CA GLY A 661 -9.81 -26.11 11.80
C GLY A 661 -8.58 -26.31 10.89
N SER A 662 -7.97 -27.50 10.84
CA SER A 662 -6.71 -27.72 10.10
C SER A 662 -6.87 -27.80 8.57
N SER A 663 -7.19 -26.67 7.92
CA SER A 663 -7.01 -26.46 6.46
C SER A 663 -7.02 -24.98 6.03
N ILE A 664 -7.78 -24.10 6.70
CA ILE A 664 -8.02 -22.71 6.23
C ILE A 664 -7.02 -21.68 6.82
N GLU A 665 -5.76 -22.09 6.99
CA GLU A 665 -4.67 -21.22 7.51
C GLU A 665 -3.66 -20.82 6.41
N LYS A 666 -3.86 -21.26 5.15
CA LYS A 666 -2.81 -21.27 4.13
C LYS A 666 -2.76 -20.07 3.17
N HIS A 667 -3.76 -19.20 3.18
CA HIS A 667 -3.79 -17.96 2.38
C HIS A 667 -4.20 -16.78 3.26
N MET A 668 -3.21 -16.07 3.82
CA MET A 668 -3.45 -14.85 4.58
C MET A 668 -3.95 -13.74 3.66
N VAL A 669 -5.26 -13.55 3.62
CA VAL A 669 -5.88 -12.33 3.10
C VAL A 669 -5.37 -11.15 3.94
N THR A 670 -4.63 -10.23 3.32
CA THR A 670 -4.15 -9.05 4.04
C THR A 670 -5.31 -8.12 4.36
N GLU A 671 -5.35 -7.58 5.58
CA GLU A 671 -6.36 -6.60 6.02
C GLU A 671 -6.48 -5.43 5.02
N ASN A 672 -5.34 -4.95 4.52
CA ASN A 672 -5.28 -3.90 3.49
C ASN A 672 -6.07 -4.26 2.21
N ALA A 673 -6.11 -5.53 1.80
CA ALA A 673 -6.91 -5.95 0.65
C ALA A 673 -8.42 -5.94 0.96
N LEU A 674 -8.84 -6.29 2.18
CA LEU A 674 -10.23 -6.13 2.61
C LEU A 674 -10.63 -4.64 2.63
N ILE A 675 -9.82 -3.77 3.24
CA ILE A 675 -10.05 -2.31 3.27
C ILE A 675 -10.22 -1.77 1.84
N VAL A 676 -9.30 -2.07 0.92
CA VAL A 676 -9.36 -1.61 -0.48
C VAL A 676 -10.60 -2.17 -1.20
N ASN A 677 -10.99 -3.41 -0.93
CA ASN A 677 -12.18 -4.05 -1.49
C ASN A 677 -13.47 -3.36 -1.04
N GLU A 678 -13.62 -3.04 0.25
CA GLU A 678 -14.81 -2.33 0.77
C GLU A 678 -14.96 -0.93 0.18
N PHE A 679 -13.85 -0.22 -0.02
CA PHE A 679 -13.85 1.09 -0.66
C PHE A 679 -14.33 1.04 -2.12
N LEU A 680 -13.85 0.05 -2.90
CA LEU A 680 -14.30 -0.17 -4.28
C LEU A 680 -15.79 -0.56 -4.35
N HIS A 681 -16.30 -1.32 -3.37
CA HIS A 681 -17.72 -1.64 -3.26
C HIS A 681 -18.59 -0.46 -2.76
N GLY A 682 -17.98 0.66 -2.39
CA GLY A 682 -18.67 1.89 -1.99
C GLY A 682 -19.18 1.91 -0.54
N GLN A 683 -18.82 0.90 0.26
CA GLN A 683 -19.36 0.64 1.60
C GLN A 683 -18.81 1.63 2.64
N ARG A 684 -19.30 2.88 2.67
CA ARG A 684 -18.87 3.92 3.63
C ARG A 684 -18.94 3.46 5.10
N VAL A 685 -19.93 2.63 5.42
CA VAL A 685 -20.17 2.03 6.74
C VAL A 685 -18.89 1.42 7.32
N PHE A 686 -18.03 0.82 6.49
CA PHE A 686 -16.78 0.19 6.93
C PHE A 686 -15.82 1.16 7.66
N VAL A 687 -15.81 2.45 7.32
CA VAL A 687 -14.97 3.44 8.01
C VAL A 687 -15.52 3.76 9.40
N ASP A 688 -16.84 3.83 9.53
CA ASP A 688 -17.49 4.26 10.76
C ASP A 688 -17.58 3.09 11.75
N ASN A 689 -17.91 1.89 11.24
CA ASN A 689 -17.86 0.59 11.92
C ASN A 689 -16.43 0.03 12.12
N PHE A 690 -15.35 0.83 12.05
CA PHE A 690 -14.01 0.33 12.42
C PHE A 690 -13.92 -0.13 13.90
N ASN A 691 -14.87 0.30 14.74
CA ASN A 691 -15.04 -0.12 16.14
C ASN A 691 -16.23 -1.10 16.30
N ALA A 692 -16.87 -1.50 15.19
CA ALA A 692 -18.08 -2.30 15.12
C ALA A 692 -18.06 -3.22 13.88
N ILE A 693 -16.89 -3.85 13.65
CA ILE A 693 -16.90 -5.30 13.45
C ILE A 693 -17.43 -5.85 14.78
N ASP A 694 -18.44 -6.72 14.74
CA ASP A 694 -18.89 -7.41 15.95
C ASP A 694 -17.80 -8.38 16.44
N GLU A 695 -16.87 -7.87 17.25
CA GLU A 695 -16.68 -8.49 18.56
C GLU A 695 -18.04 -8.44 19.27
N ASP A 696 -18.89 -9.42 18.95
CA ASP A 696 -20.13 -9.70 19.68
C ASP A 696 -19.79 -9.56 21.17
N LYS A 697 -20.55 -8.73 21.89
CA LYS A 697 -20.25 -8.42 23.29
C LYS A 697 -20.34 -9.68 24.18
N ASN A 698 -20.96 -10.75 23.69
CA ASN A 698 -20.95 -12.05 24.34
C ASN A 698 -19.77 -12.95 23.98
N SER A 699 -18.99 -12.61 22.95
CA SER A 699 -17.84 -13.39 22.48
C SER A 699 -16.79 -13.59 23.56
N ILE A 700 -16.12 -14.74 23.49
CA ILE A 700 -15.04 -15.11 24.42
C ILE A 700 -13.89 -14.09 24.33
N ASN A 701 -13.62 -13.54 23.14
CA ASN A 701 -12.56 -12.55 22.93
C ASN A 701 -12.84 -11.23 23.65
N ALA A 702 -14.07 -10.69 23.55
CA ALA A 702 -14.46 -9.45 24.23
C ALA A 702 -14.40 -9.61 25.76
N LYS A 703 -14.92 -10.73 26.28
CA LYS A 703 -14.87 -11.05 27.72
C LYS A 703 -13.45 -11.29 28.22
N MET A 704 -12.61 -11.96 27.45
CA MET A 704 -11.19 -12.15 27.78
C MET A 704 -10.43 -10.83 27.78
N ARG A 705 -10.70 -9.93 26.82
CA ARG A 705 -10.16 -8.56 26.77
C ARG A 705 -10.52 -7.78 28.04
N GLU A 706 -11.80 -7.77 28.42
CA GLU A 706 -12.30 -7.11 29.64
C GLU A 706 -11.63 -7.67 30.91
N ILE A 707 -11.56 -9.00 31.05
CA ILE A 707 -10.92 -9.66 32.21
C ILE A 707 -9.42 -9.34 32.29
N MET A 708 -8.70 -9.35 31.16
CA MET A 708 -7.27 -9.02 31.12
C MET A 708 -7.01 -7.54 31.43
N GLU A 709 -7.83 -6.63 30.90
CA GLU A 709 -7.71 -5.19 31.17
C GLU A 709 -8.02 -4.88 32.64
N LYS A 710 -9.06 -5.51 33.21
CA LYS A 710 -9.37 -5.40 34.63
C LYS A 710 -8.21 -5.93 35.48
N ALA A 711 -7.69 -7.13 35.21
CA ALA A 711 -6.59 -7.71 35.95
C ALA A 711 -5.29 -6.87 35.88
N PHE A 712 -5.07 -6.16 34.77
CA PHE A 712 -3.98 -5.19 34.63
C PHE A 712 -4.16 -3.99 35.56
N TRP A 713 -5.33 -3.35 35.57
CA TRP A 713 -5.61 -2.19 36.43
C TRP A 713 -5.68 -2.55 37.91
N ASP A 714 -6.33 -3.66 38.27
CA ASP A 714 -6.36 -4.21 39.63
C ASP A 714 -4.92 -4.48 40.11
N GLY A 715 -4.08 -5.07 39.24
CA GLY A 715 -2.67 -5.36 39.54
C GLY A 715 -1.77 -4.13 39.70
N ILE A 716 -2.14 -2.96 39.17
CA ILE A 716 -1.46 -1.67 39.42
C ILE A 716 -1.98 -1.02 40.70
N MET A 717 -3.29 -1.13 40.96
CA MET A 717 -3.87 -0.68 42.23
C MET A 717 -3.25 -1.45 43.41
N GLU A 718 -2.99 -2.74 43.25
CA GLU A 718 -2.35 -3.58 44.28
C GLU A 718 -0.86 -3.25 44.49
N SER A 719 -0.12 -2.82 43.46
CA SER A 719 1.28 -2.38 43.67
C SER A 719 1.39 -1.02 44.36
N MET A 720 0.33 -0.20 44.32
CA MET A 720 0.21 1.04 45.09
C MET A 720 -0.36 0.84 46.51
N ARG A 721 -0.79 -0.38 46.87
CA ARG A 721 -1.38 -0.75 48.19
C ARG A 721 -0.37 -1.35 49.18
N GLN A 722 0.86 -1.58 48.76
CA GLN A 722 1.90 -2.22 49.57
C GLN A 722 2.57 -1.22 50.54
N ASP A 723 3.08 -1.72 51.67
CA ASP A 723 3.75 -0.90 52.70
C ASP A 723 4.94 -0.09 52.13
N GLU A 724 5.62 -0.64 51.11
CA GLU A 724 6.48 0.11 50.19
C GLU A 724 5.81 0.15 48.80
N PRO A 725 5.12 1.25 48.42
CA PRO A 725 4.34 1.31 47.17
C PRO A 725 5.24 1.43 45.94
N ASP A 726 5.06 0.52 44.96
CA ASP A 726 5.76 0.57 43.67
C ASP A 726 5.05 1.53 42.70
N PHE A 727 5.66 2.69 42.52
CA PHE A 727 5.26 3.73 41.58
C PHE A 727 5.91 3.64 40.20
N ASP A 728 6.90 2.76 39.95
CA ASP A 728 7.61 2.75 38.67
C ASP A 728 6.64 2.38 37.51
N ARG A 729 5.65 1.50 37.75
CA ARG A 729 4.52 1.24 36.82
C ARG A 729 3.67 2.47 36.50
N VAL A 730 3.45 3.35 37.47
CA VAL A 730 2.69 4.61 37.27
C VAL A 730 3.51 5.58 36.43
N ILE A 731 4.82 5.65 36.68
CA ILE A 731 5.78 6.45 35.88
C ILE A 731 5.86 5.90 34.45
N GLU A 732 5.76 4.59 34.23
CA GLU A 732 5.62 3.99 32.89
C GLU A 732 4.31 4.35 32.19
N LEU A 733 3.17 4.37 32.88
CA LEU A 733 1.90 4.83 32.30
C LEU A 733 1.94 6.33 31.91
N VAL A 734 2.49 7.20 32.76
CA VAL A 734 2.63 8.63 32.42
C VAL A 734 3.62 8.84 31.27
N ARG A 735 4.67 8.01 31.19
CA ARG A 735 5.57 7.96 30.03
C ARG A 735 4.82 7.55 28.76
N GLU A 736 3.97 6.53 28.80
CA GLU A 736 3.16 6.12 27.65
C GLU A 736 2.19 7.23 27.20
N VAL A 737 1.48 7.86 28.14
CA VAL A 737 0.61 9.02 27.87
C VAL A 737 1.38 10.13 27.15
N ARG A 738 2.53 10.54 27.69
CA ARG A 738 3.38 11.58 27.10
C ARG A 738 3.88 11.19 25.70
N ASP A 739 4.43 9.99 25.57
CA ASP A 739 5.10 9.53 24.35
C ASP A 739 4.09 9.27 23.22
N GLU A 740 2.87 8.82 23.54
CA GLU A 740 1.77 8.71 22.57
C GLU A 740 1.21 10.08 22.17
N ILE A 741 0.98 11.01 23.12
CA ILE A 741 0.55 12.37 22.77
C ILE A 741 1.61 13.05 21.88
N CYS A 742 2.91 12.90 22.18
CA CYS A 742 4.01 13.36 21.33
C CYS A 742 4.00 12.73 19.92
N GLU A 743 3.59 11.47 19.78
CA GLU A 743 3.54 10.76 18.50
C GLU A 743 2.27 11.07 17.67
N LEU A 744 1.21 11.56 18.29
CA LEU A 744 0.05 12.15 17.62
C LEU A 744 0.25 13.64 17.29
N ALA A 745 1.00 14.37 18.12
CA ALA A 745 1.20 15.81 18.00
C ALA A 745 2.22 16.24 16.92
N PRO A 746 2.08 17.46 16.36
CA PRO A 746 3.11 18.08 15.51
C PRO A 746 4.46 18.19 16.22
N GLN A 747 5.58 18.13 15.48
CA GLN A 747 6.92 18.25 16.08
C GLN A 747 7.12 19.53 16.91
N SER A 748 6.42 20.61 16.58
CA SER A 748 6.47 21.90 17.30
C SER A 748 5.89 21.87 18.71
N TRP A 749 5.12 20.85 19.09
CA TRP A 749 4.54 20.71 20.43
C TRP A 749 5.29 19.70 21.30
N ARG A 750 6.21 18.91 20.73
CA ARG A 750 6.90 17.83 21.48
C ARG A 750 7.76 18.36 22.63
N GLU A 751 8.33 19.55 22.50
CA GLU A 751 9.07 20.22 23.59
C GLU A 751 8.08 20.66 24.68
N GLU A 752 7.01 21.42 24.35
CA GLU A 752 5.93 21.81 25.29
C GLU A 752 5.32 20.63 26.06
N ILE A 753 5.07 19.50 25.39
CA ILE A 753 4.53 18.27 26.00
C ILE A 753 5.54 17.57 26.92
N THR A 754 6.83 17.62 26.58
CA THR A 754 7.88 16.99 27.39
C THR A 754 8.18 17.80 28.65
N ASP A 755 8.21 19.14 28.53
CA ASP A 755 8.42 20.07 29.64
C ASP A 755 7.22 20.09 30.61
N ALA A 756 5.99 19.87 30.11
CA ALA A 756 4.78 19.80 30.92
C ALA A 756 4.55 18.43 31.59
N ILE A 757 5.10 17.35 31.03
CA ILE A 757 5.01 15.98 31.58
C ILE A 757 6.43 15.47 31.88
N ASP A 758 7.09 16.17 32.80
CA ASP A 758 8.43 15.84 33.27
C ASP A 758 8.41 14.60 34.18
N LEU A 759 9.10 13.55 33.73
CA LEU A 759 9.18 12.25 34.42
C LEU A 759 10.25 12.22 35.53
N GLU A 760 11.25 13.11 35.51
CA GLU A 760 12.23 13.25 36.58
C GLU A 760 11.59 13.95 37.78
N ILE A 761 10.85 15.03 37.54
CA ILE A 761 10.05 15.70 38.58
C ILE A 761 8.97 14.76 39.13
N LEU A 762 8.23 14.05 38.27
CA LEU A 762 7.23 13.07 38.72
C LEU A 762 7.86 11.97 39.59
N ALA A 763 8.98 11.40 39.17
CA ALA A 763 9.68 10.38 39.96
C ALA A 763 10.18 10.92 41.30
N GLN A 764 10.63 12.19 41.35
CA GLN A 764 11.05 12.85 42.60
C GLN A 764 9.86 13.12 43.54
N VAL A 765 8.71 13.55 43.01
CA VAL A 765 7.47 13.75 43.77
C VAL A 765 7.01 12.42 44.40
N LEU A 766 6.86 11.37 43.59
CA LEU A 766 6.38 10.06 44.07
C LEU A 766 7.35 9.42 45.07
N LYS A 767 8.67 9.58 44.88
CA LYS A 767 9.70 9.08 45.82
C LYS A 767 9.88 9.94 47.08
N SER A 768 9.12 11.02 47.23
CA SER A 768 9.11 11.86 48.45
C SER A 768 8.20 11.35 49.56
N GLY A 769 7.37 10.33 49.29
CA GLY A 769 6.34 9.82 50.20
C GLY A 769 5.07 10.70 50.28
N ASN A 770 5.14 11.97 49.87
CA ASN A 770 3.99 12.85 49.76
C ASN A 770 3.43 12.79 48.33
N LEU A 771 2.27 12.15 48.17
CA LEU A 771 1.58 12.05 46.89
C LEU A 771 0.95 13.42 46.52
N ASP A 772 1.65 14.25 45.75
CA ASP A 772 1.12 15.57 45.32
C ASP A 772 0.02 15.41 44.26
N ILE A 773 -1.21 15.26 44.74
CA ILE A 773 -2.45 15.17 43.96
C ILE A 773 -2.61 16.40 43.04
N HIS A 774 -2.14 17.59 43.44
CA HIS A 774 -2.27 18.80 42.62
C HIS A 774 -1.28 18.79 41.45
N TYR A 775 -0.04 18.33 41.65
CA TYR A 775 0.91 18.16 40.54
C TYR A 775 0.43 17.10 39.52
N LEU A 776 -0.05 15.96 40.01
CA LEU A 776 -0.63 14.90 39.19
C LEU A 776 -1.91 15.35 38.46
N GLY A 777 -2.79 16.09 39.13
CA GLY A 777 -3.98 16.70 38.54
C GLY A 777 -3.65 17.65 37.39
N ARG A 778 -2.57 18.44 37.52
CA ARG A 778 -2.09 19.33 36.44
C ARG A 778 -1.52 18.57 35.24
N ILE A 779 -0.87 17.41 35.46
CA ILE A 779 -0.42 16.53 34.36
C ILE A 779 -1.64 15.99 33.60
N LEU A 780 -2.65 15.50 34.31
CA LEU A 780 -3.89 14.99 33.72
C LEU A 780 -4.66 16.11 32.97
N GLU A 781 -4.81 17.28 33.57
CA GLU A 781 -5.44 18.45 32.94
C GLU A 781 -4.71 18.88 31.66
N PHE A 782 -3.38 18.98 31.70
CA PHE A 782 -2.57 19.30 30.51
C PHE A 782 -2.72 18.24 29.41
N ALA A 783 -2.71 16.95 29.76
CA ALA A 783 -2.92 15.86 28.81
C ALA A 783 -4.31 15.95 28.16
N LEU A 784 -5.37 16.16 28.94
CA LEU A 784 -6.75 16.27 28.44
C LEU A 784 -6.97 17.52 27.58
N ILE A 785 -6.40 18.67 27.95
CA ILE A 785 -6.42 19.88 27.13
C ILE A 785 -5.64 19.66 25.82
N THR A 786 -4.50 18.97 25.88
CA THR A 786 -3.68 18.69 24.68
C THR A 786 -4.36 17.70 23.74
N LEU A 787 -5.04 16.68 24.27
CA LEU A 787 -5.88 15.78 23.48
C LEU A 787 -7.04 16.55 22.83
N GLN A 788 -7.72 17.44 23.56
CA GLN A 788 -8.76 18.30 22.98
C GLN A 788 -8.23 19.17 21.84
N LYS A 789 -7.01 19.73 21.94
CA LYS A 789 -6.34 20.48 20.85
C LYS A 789 -6.02 19.62 19.61
N LEU A 790 -6.03 18.29 19.71
CA LEU A 790 -5.69 17.35 18.63
C LEU A 790 -6.93 16.66 18.01
N SER A 791 -8.06 16.67 18.71
CA SER A 791 -9.34 16.10 18.28
C SER A 791 -10.00 16.87 17.12
N ALA A 792 -11.05 16.29 16.54
CA ALA A 792 -11.86 16.97 15.53
C ALA A 792 -12.83 17.99 16.18
N PRO A 793 -12.94 19.24 15.68
CA PRO A 793 -13.81 20.29 16.26
C PRO A 793 -15.32 19.98 16.36
N ALA A 794 -15.79 18.86 15.80
CA ALA A 794 -17.15 18.38 15.97
C ALA A 794 -17.37 17.67 17.32
N ASN A 795 -16.28 17.21 17.96
CA ASN A 795 -16.29 16.41 19.17
C ASN A 795 -15.83 17.22 20.41
N ASP A 796 -15.34 18.46 20.20
CA ASP A 796 -14.79 19.33 21.24
C ASP A 796 -15.73 19.54 22.43
N ASP A 797 -17.03 19.74 22.19
CA ASP A 797 -18.02 19.98 23.25
C ASP A 797 -18.33 18.71 24.06
N GLU A 798 -18.42 17.55 23.41
CA GLU A 798 -18.64 16.26 24.08
C GLU A 798 -17.40 15.86 24.89
N MET A 799 -16.20 15.99 24.30
CA MET A 799 -14.93 15.73 24.98
C MET A 799 -14.73 16.67 26.17
N LYS A 800 -15.05 17.97 26.02
CA LYS A 800 -15.00 18.94 27.12
C LYS A 800 -15.98 18.59 28.24
N ALA A 801 -17.20 18.16 27.90
CA ALA A 801 -18.17 17.69 28.90
C ALA A 801 -17.69 16.41 29.62
N ALA A 802 -17.09 15.46 28.90
CA ALA A 802 -16.50 14.26 29.49
C ALA A 802 -15.32 14.59 30.43
N ASN A 803 -14.38 15.43 29.98
CA ASN A 803 -13.24 15.90 30.77
C ASN A 803 -13.71 16.62 32.06
N GLN A 804 -14.75 17.46 31.96
CA GLN A 804 -15.32 18.16 33.11
C GLN A 804 -16.10 17.25 34.07
N ARG A 805 -16.67 16.14 33.60
CA ARG A 805 -17.25 15.11 34.48
C ARG A 805 -16.14 14.36 35.22
N LEU A 806 -15.13 13.88 34.50
CA LEU A 806 -13.99 13.19 35.11
C LEU A 806 -13.32 14.04 36.19
N LEU A 807 -12.99 15.31 35.91
CA LEU A 807 -12.32 16.17 36.88
C LEU A 807 -13.15 16.41 38.15
N LYS A 808 -14.49 16.38 38.06
CA LYS A 808 -15.38 16.41 39.23
C LYS A 808 -15.37 15.08 39.98
N GLU A 809 -15.55 13.96 39.28
CA GLU A 809 -15.50 12.62 39.88
C GLU A 809 -14.15 12.35 40.58
N LEU A 810 -13.04 12.86 40.06
CA LEU A 810 -11.73 12.77 40.68
C LEU A 810 -11.61 13.65 41.94
N ALA A 811 -12.15 14.88 41.91
CA ALA A 811 -12.23 15.72 43.09
C ALA A 811 -13.12 15.10 44.18
N GLU A 812 -14.29 14.57 43.82
CA GLU A 812 -15.22 13.88 44.71
C GLU A 812 -14.58 12.64 45.37
N ILE A 813 -13.77 11.86 44.61
CA ILE A 813 -12.97 10.74 45.18
C ILE A 813 -11.94 11.26 46.20
N CYS A 814 -11.27 12.38 45.93
CA CYS A 814 -10.29 12.98 46.84
C CYS A 814 -10.92 13.68 48.06
N GLU A 815 -12.15 14.16 47.96
CA GLU A 815 -12.90 14.80 49.06
C GLU A 815 -13.67 13.80 49.95
N ALA A 816 -13.75 12.52 49.57
CA ALA A 816 -14.40 11.44 50.32
C ALA A 816 -13.67 11.07 51.63
N ARG A 817 -13.76 11.97 52.62
CA ARG A 817 -12.79 12.19 53.69
C ARG A 817 -12.54 11.08 54.73
N GLU A 818 -13.37 10.03 54.81
CA GLU A 818 -13.39 9.18 56.03
C GLU A 818 -13.28 7.65 55.81
N ASN A 819 -13.21 7.12 54.59
CA ASN A 819 -13.12 5.66 54.36
C ASN A 819 -12.22 5.22 53.19
N SER A 820 -10.90 5.43 53.36
CA SER A 820 -9.81 4.49 52.99
C SER A 820 -8.51 5.24 52.71
N GLU A 821 -7.37 4.62 53.03
CA GLU A 821 -6.01 5.13 52.74
C GLU A 821 -5.66 5.14 51.22
N ASN A 822 -6.65 4.91 50.36
CA ASN A 822 -6.49 4.51 48.96
C ASN A 822 -7.16 5.45 47.95
N SER A 823 -7.93 6.44 48.42
CA SER A 823 -8.63 7.42 47.56
C SER A 823 -7.69 8.12 46.55
N PRO A 824 -6.51 8.63 46.94
CA PRO A 824 -5.62 9.32 46.00
C PRO A 824 -5.06 8.42 44.89
N ALA A 825 -4.73 7.17 45.21
CA ALA A 825 -4.26 6.19 44.23
C ALA A 825 -5.38 5.78 43.26
N LEU A 826 -6.59 5.58 43.77
CA LEU A 826 -7.78 5.29 42.97
C LEU A 826 -8.12 6.42 41.99
N ALA A 827 -8.06 7.67 42.45
CA ALA A 827 -8.25 8.85 41.60
C ALA A 827 -7.19 8.90 40.49
N MET A 828 -5.91 8.70 40.82
CA MET A 828 -4.82 8.72 39.85
C MET A 828 -4.99 7.63 38.77
N ILE A 829 -5.28 6.39 39.16
CA ILE A 829 -5.50 5.28 38.24
C ILE A 829 -6.69 5.56 37.32
N LYS A 830 -7.81 6.05 37.87
CA LYS A 830 -9.01 6.40 37.09
C LYS A 830 -8.72 7.52 36.07
N GLY A 831 -7.94 8.52 36.47
CA GLY A 831 -7.50 9.61 35.60
C GLY A 831 -6.60 9.14 34.45
N LEU A 832 -5.56 8.34 34.75
CA LEU A 832 -4.64 7.80 33.75
C LEU A 832 -5.34 6.84 32.77
N ARG A 833 -6.21 5.97 33.29
CA ARG A 833 -7.06 5.09 32.48
C ARG A 833 -7.88 5.89 31.47
N PHE A 834 -8.61 6.92 31.92
CA PHE A 834 -9.42 7.74 31.02
C PHE A 834 -8.57 8.48 29.98
N VAL A 835 -7.41 9.03 30.35
CA VAL A 835 -6.51 9.68 29.39
C VAL A 835 -6.03 8.69 28.31
N LEU A 836 -5.72 7.45 28.67
CA LEU A 836 -5.35 6.40 27.72
C LEU A 836 -6.53 5.96 26.84
N GLU A 837 -7.75 5.85 27.40
CA GLU A 837 -8.97 5.61 26.62
C GLU A 837 -9.20 6.73 25.58
N GLN A 838 -9.05 8.01 25.96
CA GLN A 838 -9.14 9.15 25.03
C GLN A 838 -8.03 9.13 23.98
N ILE A 839 -6.80 8.71 24.31
CA ILE A 839 -5.72 8.49 23.34
C ILE A 839 -6.12 7.43 22.30
N GLN A 840 -6.77 6.34 22.71
CA GLN A 840 -7.24 5.31 21.76
C GLN A 840 -8.40 5.81 20.89
N VAL A 841 -9.36 6.54 21.46
CA VAL A 841 -10.44 7.21 20.68
C VAL A 841 -9.83 8.12 19.62
N LEU A 842 -8.92 9.02 20.01
CA LEU A 842 -8.22 9.93 19.10
C LEU A 842 -7.39 9.18 18.03
N LYS A 843 -6.72 8.07 18.38
CA LYS A 843 -6.06 7.19 17.40
C LYS A 843 -7.06 6.64 16.37
N THR A 844 -8.27 6.24 16.77
CA THR A 844 -9.31 5.81 15.82
C THR A 844 -9.87 6.95 14.98
N GLU A 845 -10.04 8.16 15.53
CA GLU A 845 -10.45 9.34 14.74
C GLU A 845 -9.39 9.69 13.68
N ILE A 846 -8.12 9.72 14.07
CA ILE A 846 -7.00 10.01 13.17
C ILE A 846 -6.86 8.91 12.10
N SER A 847 -7.11 7.64 12.42
CA SER A 847 -7.10 6.56 11.42
C SER A 847 -8.27 6.71 10.43
N LYS A 848 -9.50 6.93 10.92
CA LYS A 848 -10.70 7.20 10.10
C LYS A 848 -10.49 8.43 9.20
N ALA A 849 -9.89 9.51 9.73
CA ALA A 849 -9.56 10.71 8.97
C ALA A 849 -8.51 10.45 7.88
N ARG A 850 -7.41 9.76 8.19
CA ARG A 850 -6.37 9.37 7.21
C ARG A 850 -6.94 8.49 6.09
N ILE A 851 -7.78 7.52 6.45
CA ILE A 851 -8.45 6.62 5.50
C ILE A 851 -9.44 7.39 4.60
N ARG A 852 -10.24 8.30 5.15
CA ARG A 852 -11.10 9.22 4.36
C ARG A 852 -10.29 10.12 3.42
N LEU A 853 -9.11 10.59 3.85
CA LEU A 853 -8.18 11.37 3.00
C LEU A 853 -7.63 10.54 1.82
N MET A 854 -7.54 9.21 1.98
CA MET A 854 -7.18 8.26 0.92
C MET A 854 -8.35 7.78 0.05
N GLU A 855 -9.62 8.09 0.39
CA GLU A 855 -10.82 7.64 -0.35
C GLU A 855 -10.72 7.82 -1.89
N PRO A 856 -10.19 8.95 -2.44
CA PRO A 856 -10.06 9.12 -3.89
C PRO A 856 -9.08 8.16 -4.57
N LEU A 857 -8.07 7.67 -3.82
CA LEU A 857 -7.13 6.66 -4.30
C LEU A 857 -7.70 5.25 -4.14
N LEU A 858 -8.35 4.98 -3.00
CA LEU A 858 -9.00 3.71 -2.66
C LEU A 858 -10.23 3.42 -3.55
N LYS A 859 -10.79 4.43 -4.24
CA LYS A 859 -11.83 4.29 -5.27
C LYS A 859 -11.33 4.51 -6.70
N GLY A 860 -10.02 4.71 -6.88
CA GLY A 860 -9.37 4.93 -8.17
C GLY A 860 -8.85 3.64 -8.81
N PRO A 861 -8.29 3.71 -10.04
CA PRO A 861 -7.69 2.55 -10.69
C PRO A 861 -6.52 1.95 -9.90
N ALA A 862 -5.83 2.75 -9.07
CA ALA A 862 -4.77 2.29 -8.18
C ALA A 862 -5.24 1.24 -7.15
N ALA A 863 -6.53 1.25 -6.78
CA ALA A 863 -7.12 0.24 -5.91
C ALA A 863 -7.31 -1.10 -6.62
N LEU A 864 -7.76 -1.08 -7.89
CA LEU A 864 -7.85 -2.28 -8.73
C LEU A 864 -6.45 -2.86 -9.00
N ASP A 865 -5.47 -2.00 -9.32
CA ASP A 865 -4.06 -2.38 -9.46
C ASP A 865 -3.48 -3.02 -8.19
N TYR A 866 -3.91 -2.57 -7.00
CA TYR A 866 -3.48 -3.11 -5.72
C TYR A 866 -4.08 -4.50 -5.48
N LEU A 867 -5.41 -4.65 -5.65
CA LEU A 867 -6.08 -5.94 -5.48
C LEU A 867 -5.60 -6.96 -6.52
N MET A 868 -5.37 -6.55 -7.76
CA MET A 868 -4.83 -7.42 -8.81
C MET A 868 -3.44 -7.95 -8.40
N LYS A 869 -2.55 -7.10 -7.89
CA LYS A 869 -1.23 -7.52 -7.39
C LYS A 869 -1.32 -8.41 -6.15
N ALA A 870 -2.21 -8.10 -5.21
CA ALA A 870 -2.44 -8.93 -4.02
C ALA A 870 -2.95 -10.33 -4.43
N PHE A 871 -3.88 -10.40 -5.38
CA PHE A 871 -4.39 -11.66 -5.92
C PHE A 871 -3.30 -12.45 -6.68
N THR A 872 -2.50 -11.80 -7.53
CA THR A 872 -1.34 -12.44 -8.19
C THR A 872 -0.35 -13.04 -7.18
N ASN A 873 -0.09 -12.35 -6.06
CA ASN A 873 0.79 -12.85 -5.01
C ASN A 873 0.23 -14.08 -4.28
N CYS A 874 -1.10 -14.25 -4.24
CA CYS A 874 -1.78 -15.36 -3.56
C CYS A 874 -2.07 -16.56 -4.47
N TYR A 875 -2.37 -16.34 -5.75
CA TYR A 875 -2.88 -17.36 -6.69
C TYR A 875 -2.08 -17.47 -8.00
N GLY A 876 -0.96 -16.75 -8.13
CA GLY A 876 -0.09 -16.81 -9.30
C GLY A 876 -0.60 -16.02 -10.51
N SER A 877 0.06 -16.24 -11.64
CA SER A 877 -0.22 -15.57 -12.91
C SER A 877 -1.52 -16.06 -13.57
N PRO A 878 -2.13 -15.29 -14.50
CA PRO A 878 -3.30 -15.75 -15.25
C PRO A 878 -3.08 -17.07 -16.00
N SER A 879 -1.85 -17.33 -16.46
CA SER A 879 -1.44 -18.59 -17.10
C SER A 879 -1.54 -19.83 -16.18
N GLU A 880 -1.52 -19.65 -14.86
CA GLU A 880 -1.60 -20.75 -13.88
C GLU A 880 -3.04 -21.00 -13.40
N ALA A 881 -4.01 -20.18 -13.82
CA ALA A 881 -5.37 -20.11 -13.29
C ALA A 881 -6.12 -21.45 -13.24
N CYS A 882 -5.95 -22.31 -14.25
CA CYS A 882 -6.61 -23.62 -14.30
C CYS A 882 -6.15 -24.56 -13.17
N SER A 883 -4.97 -24.31 -12.60
CA SER A 883 -4.39 -25.07 -11.48
C SER A 883 -4.59 -24.39 -10.13
N SER A 884 -4.66 -23.05 -10.09
CA SER A 884 -4.73 -22.26 -8.85
C SER A 884 -6.14 -21.78 -8.48
N LEU A 885 -7.12 -21.83 -9.40
CA LEU A 885 -8.50 -21.36 -9.20
C LEU A 885 -9.58 -22.42 -9.53
N PRO A 886 -9.50 -23.65 -8.98
CA PRO A 886 -10.41 -24.75 -9.35
C PRO A 886 -11.89 -24.50 -9.03
N MET A 887 -12.23 -23.76 -7.97
CA MET A 887 -13.64 -23.46 -7.64
C MET A 887 -14.21 -22.39 -8.56
N THR A 888 -13.41 -21.38 -8.91
CA THR A 888 -13.75 -20.39 -9.94
C THR A 888 -13.95 -21.04 -11.30
N MET A 889 -13.10 -22.00 -11.70
CA MET A 889 -13.28 -22.76 -12.93
C MET A 889 -14.59 -23.57 -12.91
N ARG A 890 -14.85 -24.33 -11.84
CA ARG A 890 -16.09 -25.10 -11.66
C ARG A 890 -17.34 -24.21 -11.71
N TRP A 891 -17.28 -23.04 -11.06
CA TRP A 891 -18.37 -22.07 -11.01
C TRP A 891 -18.67 -21.42 -12.36
N LEU A 892 -17.64 -21.04 -13.14
CA LEU A 892 -17.86 -20.55 -14.51
C LEU A 892 -18.41 -21.65 -15.43
N SER A 893 -17.87 -22.87 -15.33
CA SER A 893 -18.33 -24.02 -16.12
C SER A 893 -19.79 -24.38 -15.88
N SER A 894 -20.29 -24.28 -14.63
CA SER A 894 -21.70 -24.58 -14.32
C SER A 894 -22.71 -23.62 -14.97
N VAL A 895 -22.25 -22.46 -15.44
CA VAL A 895 -23.08 -21.42 -16.07
C VAL A 895 -22.85 -21.31 -17.58
N SER A 896 -21.70 -21.76 -18.11
CA SER A 896 -21.34 -21.67 -19.53
C SER A 896 -22.42 -22.19 -20.49
N ASN A 897 -23.10 -23.27 -20.11
CA ASN A 897 -24.10 -23.97 -20.95
C ASN A 897 -25.43 -23.22 -21.06
N CYS A 898 -25.77 -22.33 -20.11
CA CYS A 898 -27.05 -21.61 -20.07
C CYS A 898 -26.93 -20.10 -20.33
N LYS A 899 -25.69 -19.58 -20.45
CA LYS A 899 -25.41 -18.14 -20.58
C LYS A 899 -26.16 -17.49 -21.75
N ASP A 900 -26.22 -18.17 -22.89
CA ASP A 900 -26.71 -17.60 -24.16
C ASP A 900 -28.26 -17.62 -24.21
N GLU A 901 -28.87 -18.61 -23.56
CA GLU A 901 -30.33 -18.70 -23.33
C GLU A 901 -30.79 -17.60 -22.36
N GLU A 902 -30.16 -17.50 -21.18
CA GLU A 902 -30.52 -16.52 -20.14
C GLU A 902 -30.29 -15.06 -20.60
N TRP A 903 -29.25 -14.83 -21.40
CA TRP A 903 -28.98 -13.55 -22.05
C TRP A 903 -29.99 -13.26 -23.17
N GLY A 904 -30.32 -14.26 -24.00
CA GLY A 904 -31.36 -14.15 -25.03
C GLY A 904 -32.74 -13.83 -24.46
N GLU A 905 -33.15 -14.49 -23.39
CA GLU A 905 -34.39 -14.18 -22.66
C GLU A 905 -34.38 -12.76 -22.07
N HIS A 906 -33.24 -12.31 -21.51
CA HIS A 906 -33.10 -10.93 -21.03
C HIS A 906 -33.28 -9.93 -22.17
N GLN A 907 -32.61 -10.15 -23.31
CA GLN A 907 -32.69 -9.27 -24.47
C GLN A 907 -34.10 -9.25 -25.09
N ASN A 908 -34.80 -10.40 -25.11
CA ASN A 908 -36.21 -10.49 -25.49
C ASN A 908 -37.11 -9.71 -24.52
N SER A 909 -36.85 -9.79 -23.21
CA SER A 909 -37.57 -9.04 -22.19
C SER A 909 -37.36 -7.53 -22.32
N VAL A 910 -36.12 -7.08 -22.57
CA VAL A 910 -35.78 -5.67 -22.89
C VAL A 910 -36.49 -5.20 -24.16
N SER A 911 -36.55 -6.05 -25.19
CA SER A 911 -37.19 -5.71 -26.48
C SER A 911 -38.71 -5.57 -26.35
N ASN A 912 -39.36 -6.49 -25.63
CA ASN A 912 -40.79 -6.42 -25.33
C ASN A 912 -41.14 -5.18 -24.48
N LEU A 913 -40.28 -4.81 -23.53
CA LEU A 913 -40.45 -3.58 -22.75
C LEU A 913 -40.37 -2.32 -23.64
N LYS A 914 -39.39 -2.26 -24.55
CA LYS A 914 -39.21 -1.15 -25.49
C LYS A 914 -40.34 -1.07 -26.54
N ALA A 915 -40.93 -2.20 -26.93
CA ALA A 915 -42.13 -2.23 -27.76
C ALA A 915 -43.33 -1.61 -27.02
N ASN A 916 -43.59 -2.02 -25.78
CA ASN A 916 -44.70 -1.51 -24.97
C ASN A 916 -44.57 -0.02 -24.64
N ASP A 917 -43.36 0.49 -24.42
CA ASP A 917 -43.11 1.95 -24.25
C ASP A 917 -43.40 2.77 -25.53
N SER A 918 -43.60 2.13 -26.69
CA SER A 918 -43.90 2.79 -27.98
C SER A 918 -45.38 2.73 -28.40
N SER A 919 -46.17 1.81 -27.84
CA SER A 919 -47.59 1.63 -28.16
C SER A 919 -48.47 2.24 -27.07
N SER A 920 -48.96 3.46 -27.29
CA SER A 920 -49.87 4.15 -26.37
C SER A 920 -51.32 3.60 -26.46
N GLN A 921 -51.51 2.30 -26.24
CA GLN A 921 -52.81 1.64 -26.36
C GLN A 921 -52.99 0.50 -25.33
N GLU A 922 -53.94 0.74 -24.42
CA GLU A 922 -54.72 -0.19 -23.59
C GLU A 922 -54.02 -1.29 -22.76
N LEU A 923 -54.26 -1.23 -21.44
CA LEU A 923 -53.57 -1.99 -20.40
C LEU A 923 -54.15 -3.41 -20.24
N LEU A 924 -53.70 -4.36 -21.06
CA LEU A 924 -54.08 -5.77 -20.94
C LEU A 924 -53.41 -6.48 -19.74
N THR A 925 -54.07 -6.39 -18.60
CA THR A 925 -54.13 -7.40 -17.52
C THR A 925 -52.95 -8.36 -17.38
N SER A 926 -51.88 -7.96 -16.69
CA SER A 926 -50.93 -8.91 -16.10
C SER A 926 -51.58 -9.57 -14.87
N ILE A 927 -52.19 -10.73 -15.06
CA ILE A 927 -52.91 -11.47 -14.01
C ILE A 927 -51.90 -11.95 -12.94
N THR A 928 -52.06 -11.48 -11.69
CA THR A 928 -51.34 -12.01 -10.53
C THR A 928 -51.69 -13.49 -10.33
N LEU A 929 -50.69 -14.33 -10.02
CA LEU A 929 -50.92 -15.75 -9.74
C LEU A 929 -51.95 -15.94 -8.62
N LYS A 930 -53.03 -16.68 -8.93
CA LYS A 930 -54.08 -17.08 -7.97
C LYS A 930 -54.11 -18.60 -7.81
N THR A 931 -54.14 -19.04 -6.56
CA THR A 931 -54.20 -20.43 -6.09
C THR A 931 -55.65 -20.96 -6.11
N GLY A 932 -56.19 -21.15 -7.31
CA GLY A 932 -57.44 -21.89 -7.56
C GLY A 932 -58.73 -21.14 -7.21
N GLY A 933 -59.40 -20.58 -8.22
CA GLY A 933 -60.73 -20.00 -8.09
C GLY A 933 -61.18 -19.30 -9.37
N SER A 934 -62.31 -19.72 -9.93
CA SER A 934 -62.88 -19.13 -11.15
C SER A 934 -63.95 -18.10 -10.80
N TYR A 935 -63.84 -16.89 -11.35
CA TYR A 935 -64.97 -15.95 -11.42
C TYR A 935 -64.83 -14.99 -12.60
N ASN A 936 -65.94 -14.78 -13.31
CA ASN A 936 -66.10 -13.64 -14.20
C ASN A 936 -66.16 -12.35 -13.38
N SER A 937 -65.56 -11.27 -13.87
CA SER A 937 -66.03 -9.93 -13.50
C SER A 937 -65.78 -8.91 -14.61
N LYS A 938 -66.82 -8.13 -14.92
CA LYS A 938 -66.67 -6.82 -15.56
C LYS A 938 -66.46 -5.79 -14.45
N ASN A 939 -65.90 -4.63 -14.80
CA ASN A 939 -65.56 -3.53 -13.90
C ASN A 939 -64.28 -3.80 -13.07
N SER A 940 -63.21 -3.08 -13.44
CA SER A 940 -62.11 -2.72 -12.55
C SER A 940 -61.90 -1.22 -12.72
N THR A 941 -61.98 -0.47 -11.63
CA THR A 941 -61.92 0.99 -11.64
C THR A 941 -60.48 1.46 -11.86
N GLN A 942 -60.29 2.51 -12.67
CA GLN A 942 -58.96 3.06 -12.93
C GLN A 942 -58.35 3.67 -11.65
N ILE A 943 -57.15 3.22 -11.27
CA ILE A 943 -56.30 3.90 -10.29
C ILE A 943 -55.29 4.78 -11.06
N PRO A 944 -55.07 6.06 -10.68
CA PRO A 944 -54.14 6.94 -11.38
C PRO A 944 -52.68 6.48 -11.29
N PHE A 945 -51.91 6.77 -12.34
CA PHE A 945 -50.47 6.60 -12.37
C PHE A 945 -49.80 7.54 -11.35
N VAL A 946 -49.04 7.00 -10.38
CA VAL A 946 -48.18 7.84 -9.52
C VAL A 946 -47.00 8.33 -10.36
N ASN A 947 -46.79 9.64 -10.36
CA ASN A 947 -45.81 10.32 -11.20
C ASN A 947 -44.38 10.09 -10.68
N PRO A 948 -43.43 9.52 -11.46
CA PRO A 948 -42.12 9.08 -10.94
C PRO A 948 -41.14 10.20 -10.55
N ASN A 949 -41.54 11.48 -10.66
CA ASN A 949 -40.68 12.65 -10.48
C ASN A 949 -40.49 13.08 -9.00
N SER A 950 -40.35 12.12 -8.07
CA SER A 950 -40.09 12.42 -6.65
C SER A 950 -39.27 11.34 -5.93
N SER A 951 -38.10 10.97 -6.47
CA SER A 951 -37.08 10.26 -5.70
C SER A 951 -35.68 10.84 -5.94
N ASN A 952 -35.18 11.62 -4.98
CA ASN A 952 -33.82 12.18 -5.00
C ASN A 952 -32.79 11.10 -4.61
N VAL A 953 -32.70 10.03 -5.41
CA VAL A 953 -31.72 8.97 -5.21
C VAL A 953 -30.35 9.47 -5.66
N THR A 954 -29.59 10.04 -4.71
CA THR A 954 -28.21 10.54 -4.89
C THR A 954 -27.16 9.42 -5.05
N GLY A 955 -27.58 8.26 -5.56
CA GLY A 955 -26.74 7.10 -5.83
C GLY A 955 -26.21 7.10 -7.27
N ARG A 956 -24.99 6.60 -7.45
CA ARG A 956 -24.41 6.38 -8.78
C ARG A 956 -25.15 5.22 -9.46
N GLU A 957 -25.75 5.47 -10.63
CA GLU A 957 -26.40 4.42 -11.42
C GLU A 957 -25.38 3.35 -11.83
N GLN A 958 -25.76 2.07 -11.70
CA GLN A 958 -24.89 0.93 -11.99
C GLN A 958 -25.09 0.44 -13.43
N PRO A 959 -24.00 0.07 -14.14
CA PRO A 959 -24.02 -0.10 -15.58
C PRO A 959 -24.81 -1.33 -16.05
N GLU A 960 -25.55 -1.14 -17.14
CA GLU A 960 -26.12 -2.21 -17.96
C GLU A 960 -25.00 -3.12 -18.51
N CYS A 961 -25.23 -4.42 -18.54
CA CYS A 961 -24.37 -5.41 -19.17
C CYS A 961 -24.40 -5.22 -20.70
N LYS A 962 -23.25 -5.36 -21.37
CA LYS A 962 -23.13 -5.13 -22.83
C LYS A 962 -23.19 -6.40 -23.68
N GLY A 963 -23.31 -7.58 -23.06
CA GLY A 963 -23.16 -8.87 -23.73
C GLY A 963 -21.71 -9.34 -23.87
N ASP A 964 -20.74 -8.66 -23.24
CA ASP A 964 -19.35 -9.13 -23.18
C ASP A 964 -19.29 -10.49 -22.46
N LYS A 965 -18.73 -11.52 -23.10
CA LYS A 965 -18.79 -12.93 -22.64
C LYS A 965 -18.40 -13.12 -21.17
N VAL A 966 -17.37 -12.41 -20.71
CA VAL A 966 -16.91 -12.45 -19.31
C VAL A 966 -17.89 -11.76 -18.36
N ASP A 967 -18.46 -10.62 -18.75
CA ASP A 967 -19.42 -9.84 -17.94
C ASP A 967 -20.74 -10.60 -17.77
N VAL A 968 -21.24 -11.22 -18.85
CA VAL A 968 -22.42 -12.09 -18.80
C VAL A 968 -22.19 -13.29 -17.86
N LEU A 969 -21.07 -13.99 -18.00
CA LEU A 969 -20.75 -15.16 -17.17
C LEU A 969 -20.57 -14.82 -15.70
N VAL A 970 -19.82 -13.76 -15.36
CA VAL A 970 -19.59 -13.35 -13.97
C VAL A 970 -20.89 -12.87 -13.31
N ARG A 971 -21.72 -12.09 -14.02
CA ARG A 971 -23.02 -11.63 -13.51
C ARG A 971 -24.01 -12.76 -13.29
N LEU A 972 -24.15 -13.66 -14.27
CA LEU A 972 -25.06 -14.80 -14.19
C LEU A 972 -24.59 -15.81 -13.14
N GLY A 973 -23.27 -16.05 -13.07
CA GLY A 973 -22.63 -16.86 -12.04
C GLY A 973 -22.85 -16.31 -10.63
N LEU A 974 -22.72 -15.00 -10.42
CA LEU A 974 -22.99 -14.37 -9.12
C LEU A 974 -24.47 -14.49 -8.76
N LEU A 975 -25.37 -14.24 -9.71
CA LEU A 975 -26.80 -14.34 -9.49
C LEU A 975 -27.22 -15.77 -9.11
N LYS A 976 -26.75 -16.79 -9.83
CA LYS A 976 -27.05 -18.20 -9.52
C LYS A 976 -26.42 -18.63 -8.18
N LEU A 977 -25.24 -18.13 -7.84
CA LEU A 977 -24.57 -18.39 -6.56
C LEU A 977 -25.34 -17.86 -5.35
N VAL A 978 -25.89 -16.63 -5.40
CA VAL A 978 -26.70 -16.08 -4.29
C VAL A 978 -28.17 -16.49 -4.31
N SER A 979 -28.67 -17.05 -5.42
CA SER A 979 -30.05 -17.55 -5.53
C SER A 979 -30.23 -18.99 -5.01
N GLY A 980 -29.15 -19.62 -4.52
CA GLY A 980 -29.20 -20.93 -3.89
C GLY A 980 -30.04 -20.93 -2.60
N VAL A 981 -30.75 -22.04 -2.35
CA VAL A 981 -31.52 -22.27 -1.11
C VAL A 981 -30.61 -22.66 0.06
N SER A 982 -29.53 -23.40 -0.22
CA SER A 982 -28.47 -23.69 0.75
C SER A 982 -27.60 -22.45 1.00
N GLY A 983 -27.45 -22.06 2.28
CA GLY A 983 -26.61 -20.94 2.67
C GLY A 983 -25.16 -21.08 2.21
N LEU A 984 -24.58 -19.98 1.71
CA LEU A 984 -23.19 -19.94 1.24
C LEU A 984 -22.20 -20.26 2.38
N THR A 985 -21.38 -21.28 2.17
CA THR A 985 -20.21 -21.62 3.01
C THR A 985 -18.93 -21.08 2.36
N PRO A 986 -17.85 -20.86 3.14
CA PRO A 986 -16.55 -20.46 2.57
C PRO A 986 -16.01 -21.47 1.55
N ASP A 987 -16.18 -22.77 1.80
CA ASP A 987 -15.63 -23.85 0.96
C ASP A 987 -16.34 -24.01 -0.39
N ALA A 988 -17.55 -23.45 -0.53
CA ALA A 988 -18.33 -23.44 -1.77
C ALA A 988 -18.12 -22.15 -2.60
N LEU A 989 -17.35 -21.19 -2.10
CA LEU A 989 -17.16 -19.88 -2.71
C LEU A 989 -16.02 -19.90 -3.75
N PRO A 990 -16.16 -19.26 -4.91
CA PRO A 990 -15.06 -19.08 -5.84
C PRO A 990 -13.92 -18.26 -5.21
N GLU A 991 -12.67 -18.62 -5.49
CA GLU A 991 -11.48 -17.95 -4.93
C GLU A 991 -11.46 -16.45 -5.26
N THR A 992 -11.96 -16.07 -6.44
CA THR A 992 -12.11 -14.67 -6.87
C THR A 992 -13.16 -13.86 -6.07
N PHE A 993 -13.91 -14.50 -5.16
CA PHE A 993 -14.92 -13.84 -4.32
C PHE A 993 -14.68 -13.97 -2.81
N MET A 994 -13.53 -14.50 -2.36
CA MET A 994 -13.24 -14.64 -0.92
C MET A 994 -13.37 -13.34 -0.12
N LEU A 995 -12.95 -12.20 -0.68
CA LEU A 995 -13.09 -10.87 -0.05
C LEU A 995 -14.54 -10.38 0.08
N ASN A 996 -15.50 -11.11 -0.49
CA ASN A 996 -16.89 -10.70 -0.69
C ASN A 996 -17.90 -11.63 0.00
N PHE A 997 -17.44 -12.64 0.75
CA PHE A 997 -18.28 -13.68 1.37
C PHE A 997 -19.47 -13.12 2.18
N SER A 998 -19.19 -12.24 3.15
CA SER A 998 -20.21 -11.63 4.02
C SER A 998 -21.28 -10.87 3.23
N ARG A 999 -20.85 -10.08 2.23
CA ARG A 999 -21.73 -9.32 1.34
C ARG A 999 -22.61 -10.24 0.49
N LEU A 1000 -22.06 -11.30 -0.09
CA LEU A 1000 -22.81 -12.25 -0.91
C LEU A 1000 -23.80 -13.07 -0.07
N ARG A 1001 -23.41 -13.48 1.14
CA ARG A 1001 -24.30 -14.12 2.12
C ARG A 1001 -25.43 -13.18 2.58
N GLY A 1002 -25.15 -11.89 2.75
CA GLY A 1002 -26.16 -10.85 3.01
C GLY A 1002 -27.18 -10.73 1.87
N VAL A 1003 -26.74 -10.66 0.61
CA VAL A 1003 -27.65 -10.63 -0.55
C VAL A 1003 -28.47 -11.92 -0.66
N GLN A 1004 -27.87 -13.08 -0.39
CA GLN A 1004 -28.59 -14.36 -0.34
C GLN A 1004 -29.70 -14.34 0.74
N ALA A 1005 -29.39 -13.88 1.95
CA ALA A 1005 -30.37 -13.76 3.02
C ALA A 1005 -31.53 -12.82 2.62
N GLU A 1006 -31.23 -11.68 2.00
CA GLU A 1006 -32.25 -10.76 1.49
C GLU A 1006 -33.09 -11.37 0.35
N ILE A 1007 -32.50 -12.17 -0.55
CA ILE A 1007 -33.26 -12.94 -1.57
C ILE A 1007 -34.25 -13.90 -0.88
N GLN A 1008 -33.82 -14.64 0.14
CA GLN A 1008 -34.72 -15.55 0.86
C GLN A 1008 -35.83 -14.80 1.61
N LYS A 1009 -35.52 -13.68 2.28
CA LYS A 1009 -36.55 -12.79 2.88
C LYS A 1009 -37.55 -12.29 1.83
N ILE A 1010 -37.08 -11.88 0.65
CA ILE A 1010 -37.95 -11.43 -0.45
C ILE A 1010 -38.86 -12.56 -0.94
N ILE A 1011 -38.39 -13.81 -0.99
CA ILE A 1011 -39.21 -14.99 -1.32
C ILE A 1011 -40.25 -15.25 -0.22
N VAL A 1012 -39.87 -15.20 1.06
CA VAL A 1012 -40.78 -15.38 2.21
C VAL A 1012 -41.87 -14.31 2.23
N ILE A 1013 -41.51 -13.03 2.11
CA ILE A 1013 -42.44 -11.90 2.08
C ILE A 1013 -43.37 -12.02 0.86
N SER A 1014 -42.85 -12.35 -0.32
CA SER A 1014 -43.68 -12.53 -1.53
C SER A 1014 -44.69 -13.68 -1.38
N THR A 1015 -44.28 -14.80 -0.75
CA THR A 1015 -45.15 -15.95 -0.50
C THR A 1015 -46.23 -15.61 0.54
N SER A 1016 -45.85 -14.90 1.60
CA SER A 1016 -46.76 -14.38 2.62
C SER A 1016 -47.80 -13.41 2.04
N ILE A 1017 -47.37 -12.48 1.18
CA ILE A 1017 -48.27 -11.55 0.48
C ILE A 1017 -49.25 -12.30 -0.43
N LEU A 1018 -48.81 -13.34 -1.16
CA LEU A 1018 -49.71 -14.13 -2.00
C LEU A 1018 -50.79 -14.85 -1.19
N ILE A 1019 -50.42 -15.48 -0.06
CA ILE A 1019 -51.34 -16.17 0.83
C ILE A 1019 -52.31 -15.18 1.50
N PHE A 1020 -51.80 -14.05 2.01
CA PHE A 1020 -52.60 -12.99 2.61
C PHE A 1020 -53.59 -12.39 1.58
N ARG A 1021 -53.13 -12.13 0.35
CA ARG A 1021 -53.97 -11.65 -0.76
C ARG A 1021 -55.04 -12.67 -1.19
N GLN A 1022 -54.76 -13.97 -1.12
CA GLN A 1022 -55.76 -15.01 -1.33
C GLN A 1022 -56.87 -14.95 -0.28
N ILE A 1023 -56.52 -14.77 0.99
CA ILE A 1023 -57.49 -14.72 2.10
C ILE A 1023 -58.30 -13.43 2.08
N LEU A 1024 -57.66 -12.26 1.90
CA LEU A 1024 -58.38 -10.98 1.69
C LEU A 1024 -59.33 -11.03 0.48
N SER A 1025 -58.97 -11.79 -0.58
CA SER A 1025 -59.85 -12.01 -1.75
C SER A 1025 -61.09 -12.87 -1.42
N SER A 1026 -61.03 -13.74 -0.40
CA SER A 1026 -62.21 -14.48 0.09
C SER A 1026 -63.11 -13.66 1.02
N GLU A 1027 -62.59 -12.57 1.59
CA GLU A 1027 -63.26 -11.72 2.59
C GLU A 1027 -63.84 -10.42 2.01
N GLN A 1028 -63.66 -10.16 0.71
CA GLN A 1028 -64.16 -8.97 0.00
C GLN A 1028 -63.69 -7.62 0.60
N ALA A 1029 -62.47 -7.57 1.12
CA ALA A 1029 -61.91 -6.36 1.73
C ALA A 1029 -61.75 -5.19 0.73
N SER A 1030 -62.18 -3.99 1.15
CA SER A 1030 -62.29 -2.80 0.28
C SER A 1030 -60.98 -2.01 0.07
N ASP A 1031 -59.97 -2.16 0.94
CA ASP A 1031 -58.64 -1.51 0.82
C ASP A 1031 -57.50 -2.55 0.81
N MET A 1032 -57.62 -3.55 -0.07
CA MET A 1032 -56.70 -4.69 -0.19
C MET A 1032 -55.25 -4.27 -0.52
N GLU A 1033 -55.03 -3.22 -1.32
CA GLU A 1033 -53.68 -2.87 -1.78
C GLU A 1033 -52.87 -2.15 -0.70
N ARG A 1034 -53.52 -1.29 0.10
CA ARG A 1034 -52.90 -0.60 1.24
C ARG A 1034 -52.62 -1.54 2.40
N THR A 1035 -53.55 -2.44 2.73
CA THR A 1035 -53.33 -3.47 3.76
C THR A 1035 -52.17 -4.41 3.39
N ILE A 1036 -52.02 -4.76 2.12
CA ILE A 1036 -50.84 -5.49 1.62
C ILE A 1036 -49.55 -4.65 1.71
N SER A 1037 -49.58 -3.34 1.45
CA SER A 1037 -48.40 -2.48 1.62
C SER A 1037 -47.94 -2.44 3.08
N ASN A 1038 -48.85 -2.16 4.01
CA ASN A 1038 -48.55 -2.15 5.45
C ASN A 1038 -48.02 -3.52 5.93
N CYS A 1039 -48.57 -4.62 5.40
CA CYS A 1039 -48.08 -5.99 5.67
C CYS A 1039 -46.69 -6.26 5.08
N THR A 1040 -46.39 -5.70 3.90
CA THR A 1040 -45.03 -5.77 3.30
C THR A 1040 -44.00 -5.08 4.21
N GLU A 1041 -44.36 -3.94 4.79
CA GLU A 1041 -43.49 -3.15 5.67
C GLU A 1041 -43.29 -3.84 7.02
N GLN A 1042 -44.35 -4.26 7.72
CA GLN A 1042 -44.25 -4.93 9.02
C GLN A 1042 -43.54 -6.29 8.93
N LEU A 1043 -43.76 -7.09 7.87
CA LEU A 1043 -42.96 -8.29 7.62
C LEU A 1043 -41.49 -7.99 7.30
N SER A 1044 -41.22 -6.85 6.63
CA SER A 1044 -39.85 -6.44 6.34
C SER A 1044 -39.09 -6.01 7.59
N GLU A 1045 -39.78 -5.42 8.58
CA GLU A 1045 -39.23 -5.05 9.88
C GLU A 1045 -39.02 -6.29 10.77
N PHE A 1046 -40.04 -7.14 10.92
CA PHE A 1046 -39.95 -8.40 11.68
C PHE A 1046 -38.78 -9.28 11.22
N LEU A 1047 -38.67 -9.54 9.91
CA LEU A 1047 -37.58 -10.33 9.32
C LEU A 1047 -36.22 -9.61 9.25
N ASN A 1048 -36.10 -8.41 9.83
CA ASN A 1048 -34.83 -7.72 10.04
C ASN A 1048 -34.43 -7.64 11.52
N CYS A 1049 -35.37 -7.86 12.46
CA CYS A 1049 -35.14 -7.78 13.90
C CYS A 1049 -35.07 -9.16 14.60
N VAL A 1050 -35.55 -10.22 13.95
CA VAL A 1050 -35.52 -11.60 14.48
C VAL A 1050 -34.65 -12.46 13.57
N GLU A 1051 -33.63 -13.11 14.13
CA GLU A 1051 -32.72 -14.00 13.36
C GLU A 1051 -33.39 -15.34 13.04
N ASP A 1052 -33.87 -16.06 14.06
CA ASP A 1052 -34.63 -17.30 13.93
C ASP A 1052 -36.14 -17.03 13.81
N ALA A 1053 -36.54 -16.32 12.74
CA ALA A 1053 -37.94 -15.98 12.49
C ALA A 1053 -38.77 -17.21 12.08
N ASP A 1054 -39.72 -17.59 12.93
CA ASP A 1054 -40.54 -18.78 12.76
C ASP A 1054 -41.85 -18.52 11.98
N ILE A 1055 -42.56 -19.59 11.65
CA ILE A 1055 -43.81 -19.50 10.86
C ILE A 1055 -44.95 -18.90 11.69
N GLU A 1056 -44.97 -19.09 13.02
CA GLU A 1056 -46.03 -18.53 13.87
C GLU A 1056 -45.87 -17.01 14.02
N GLY A 1057 -44.66 -16.50 14.27
CA GLY A 1057 -44.37 -15.06 14.29
C GLY A 1057 -44.63 -14.34 12.95
N ILE A 1058 -44.34 -14.99 11.82
CA ILE A 1058 -44.71 -14.48 10.48
C ILE A 1058 -46.24 -14.37 10.34
N VAL A 1059 -46.99 -15.39 10.76
CA VAL A 1059 -48.45 -15.41 10.71
C VAL A 1059 -49.08 -14.36 11.63
N ASP A 1060 -48.56 -14.21 12.84
CA ASP A 1060 -49.06 -13.21 13.79
C ASP A 1060 -48.76 -11.78 13.34
N THR A 1061 -47.62 -11.56 12.68
CA THR A 1061 -47.32 -10.29 12.01
C THR A 1061 -48.36 -9.97 10.93
N ILE A 1062 -48.73 -10.91 10.04
CA ILE A 1062 -49.72 -10.59 8.99
C ILE A 1062 -51.11 -10.32 9.60
N ILE A 1063 -51.48 -11.03 10.68
CA ILE A 1063 -52.76 -10.83 11.37
C ILE A 1063 -52.80 -9.47 12.08
N GLY A 1064 -51.69 -9.04 12.70
CA GLY A 1064 -51.57 -7.71 13.30
C GLY A 1064 -51.92 -6.59 12.33
N THR A 1065 -51.45 -6.69 11.07
CA THR A 1065 -51.73 -5.69 10.02
C THR A 1065 -53.22 -5.54 9.69
N SER A 1066 -54.01 -6.62 9.90
CA SER A 1066 -55.43 -6.68 9.54
C SER A 1066 -56.36 -6.08 10.61
N ARG A 1067 -55.84 -5.71 11.79
CA ARG A 1067 -56.66 -5.34 12.96
C ARG A 1067 -57.14 -3.87 12.95
N HIS A 1068 -56.92 -3.12 11.87
CA HIS A 1068 -57.19 -1.68 11.80
C HIS A 1068 -58.63 -1.35 11.35
N GLY A 1069 -59.62 -2.03 11.95
CA GLY A 1069 -61.04 -1.81 11.73
C GLY A 1069 -61.87 -2.36 12.90
N ASP A 1070 -62.66 -1.50 13.54
CA ASP A 1070 -63.35 -1.84 14.79
C ASP A 1070 -64.57 -2.77 14.57
N LYS A 1071 -64.41 -4.03 14.99
CA LYS A 1071 -65.47 -4.93 15.46
C LYS A 1071 -64.87 -6.18 16.10
N VAL A 1072 -65.57 -6.75 17.07
CA VAL A 1072 -65.18 -7.99 17.76
C VAL A 1072 -65.21 -9.16 16.78
N THR A 1073 -64.03 -9.61 16.34
CA THR A 1073 -63.88 -10.86 15.59
C THR A 1073 -63.93 -12.04 16.56
N ASP A 1074 -64.75 -13.06 16.27
CA ASP A 1074 -64.79 -14.31 17.03
C ASP A 1074 -63.38 -14.93 17.10
N ASP A 1075 -62.88 -15.11 18.31
CA ASP A 1075 -61.52 -15.57 18.62
C ASP A 1075 -61.26 -16.97 18.04
N LYS A 1076 -62.31 -17.80 17.92
CA LYS A 1076 -62.25 -19.10 17.24
C LYS A 1076 -62.01 -19.00 15.74
N ASN A 1077 -62.50 -17.93 15.10
CA ASN A 1077 -62.27 -17.68 13.68
C ASN A 1077 -60.85 -17.13 13.45
N LEU A 1078 -60.33 -16.33 14.40
CA LEU A 1078 -58.95 -15.83 14.41
C LEU A 1078 -57.94 -16.98 14.55
N GLN A 1079 -57.96 -17.69 15.68
CA GLN A 1079 -58.09 -19.16 15.71
C GLN A 1079 -57.73 -19.95 14.43
N LEU A 1080 -58.80 -20.25 13.68
CA LEU A 1080 -58.76 -21.01 12.43
C LEU A 1080 -57.93 -20.33 11.34
N ARG A 1081 -58.05 -19.00 11.15
CA ARG A 1081 -57.28 -18.21 10.16
C ARG A 1081 -55.77 -18.32 10.41
N LYS A 1082 -55.35 -18.25 11.68
CA LYS A 1082 -53.97 -18.42 12.13
C LYS A 1082 -53.45 -19.82 11.75
N SER A 1083 -54.18 -20.87 12.13
CA SER A 1083 -53.84 -22.27 11.79
C SER A 1083 -53.84 -22.58 10.29
N MET A 1084 -54.64 -21.85 9.49
CA MET A 1084 -54.73 -22.02 8.05
C MET A 1084 -53.52 -21.38 7.36
N MET A 1085 -53.17 -20.14 7.72
CA MET A 1085 -52.00 -19.45 7.17
C MET A 1085 -50.69 -20.16 7.54
N ALA A 1086 -50.54 -20.64 8.78
CA ALA A 1086 -49.36 -21.40 9.19
C ALA A 1086 -49.17 -22.66 8.33
N ARG A 1087 -50.23 -23.45 8.10
CA ARG A 1087 -50.19 -24.64 7.24
C ARG A 1087 -49.95 -24.30 5.76
N MET A 1088 -50.52 -23.20 5.26
CA MET A 1088 -50.30 -22.75 3.88
C MET A 1088 -48.85 -22.27 3.67
N LEU A 1089 -48.28 -21.50 4.60
CA LEU A 1089 -46.89 -21.06 4.56
C LEU A 1089 -45.92 -22.23 4.70
N ALA A 1090 -46.12 -23.10 5.70
CA ALA A 1090 -45.30 -24.28 5.93
C ALA A 1090 -45.26 -25.25 4.75
N LYS A 1091 -46.26 -25.22 3.86
CA LYS A 1091 -46.26 -25.93 2.58
C LYS A 1091 -45.66 -25.10 1.45
N SER A 1092 -46.11 -23.86 1.24
CA SER A 1092 -45.69 -23.00 0.12
C SER A 1092 -44.25 -22.49 0.19
N LEU A 1093 -43.56 -22.70 1.32
CA LEU A 1093 -42.12 -22.44 1.49
C LEU A 1093 -41.25 -23.71 1.30
N GLN A 1094 -41.84 -24.88 1.05
CA GLN A 1094 -41.06 -26.10 0.77
C GLN A 1094 -40.47 -26.03 -0.64
N ALA A 1095 -39.19 -26.39 -0.78
CA ALA A 1095 -38.44 -26.27 -2.04
C ALA A 1095 -39.08 -27.02 -3.23
N GLU A 1096 -39.89 -28.05 -2.98
CA GLU A 1096 -40.58 -28.80 -4.01
C GLU A 1096 -41.91 -28.19 -4.47
N ASP A 1097 -42.53 -27.29 -3.69
CA ASP A 1097 -43.89 -26.80 -3.93
C ASP A 1097 -43.96 -25.88 -5.18
N PRO A 1098 -45.02 -26.00 -6.02
CA PRO A 1098 -45.18 -25.19 -7.22
C PRO A 1098 -45.41 -23.69 -6.94
N VAL A 1099 -45.80 -23.28 -5.73
CA VAL A 1099 -45.82 -21.88 -5.31
C VAL A 1099 -44.39 -21.41 -5.07
N PHE A 1100 -43.60 -22.12 -4.24
CA PHE A 1100 -42.20 -21.80 -3.99
C PHE A 1100 -41.42 -21.65 -5.30
N LYS A 1101 -41.53 -22.64 -6.20
CA LYS A 1101 -40.85 -22.65 -7.51
C LYS A 1101 -41.23 -21.46 -8.40
N LYS A 1102 -42.49 -21.00 -8.36
CA LYS A 1102 -42.94 -19.82 -9.13
C LYS A 1102 -42.52 -18.49 -8.49
N VAL A 1103 -42.53 -18.40 -7.16
CA VAL A 1103 -42.10 -17.19 -6.43
C VAL A 1103 -40.58 -17.01 -6.53
N SER A 1104 -39.80 -18.04 -6.22
CA SER A 1104 -38.34 -18.03 -6.37
C SER A 1104 -37.89 -17.73 -7.80
N LEU A 1105 -38.53 -18.31 -8.82
CA LEU A 1105 -38.26 -17.96 -10.23
C LEU A 1105 -38.62 -16.50 -10.54
N ALA A 1106 -39.74 -15.97 -10.03
CA ALA A 1106 -40.08 -14.55 -10.24
C ALA A 1106 -39.09 -13.59 -9.55
N VAL A 1107 -38.63 -13.93 -8.35
CA VAL A 1107 -37.58 -13.16 -7.64
C VAL A 1107 -36.25 -13.26 -8.41
N TYR A 1108 -35.82 -14.45 -8.81
CA TYR A 1108 -34.64 -14.68 -9.64
C TYR A 1108 -34.67 -13.84 -10.93
N LEU A 1109 -35.78 -13.89 -11.68
CA LEU A 1109 -35.97 -13.13 -12.91
C LEU A 1109 -36.00 -11.61 -12.68
N ALA A 1110 -36.52 -11.15 -11.54
CA ALA A 1110 -36.49 -9.74 -11.17
C ALA A 1110 -35.06 -9.27 -10.86
N PHE A 1111 -34.29 -10.04 -10.08
CA PHE A 1111 -32.86 -9.79 -9.88
C PHE A 1111 -32.08 -9.86 -11.21
N ARG A 1112 -32.34 -10.84 -12.10
CA ARG A 1112 -31.76 -10.94 -13.46
C ARG A 1112 -32.03 -9.67 -14.28
N GLY A 1113 -33.24 -9.11 -14.15
CA GLY A 1113 -33.64 -7.84 -14.76
C GLY A 1113 -32.73 -6.67 -14.39
N VAL A 1114 -32.34 -6.53 -13.12
CA VAL A 1114 -31.46 -5.45 -12.63
C VAL A 1114 -29.96 -5.79 -12.81
N VAL A 1115 -29.57 -7.05 -12.63
CA VAL A 1115 -28.18 -7.51 -12.74
C VAL A 1115 -27.65 -7.33 -14.17
N PHE A 1116 -28.46 -7.64 -15.18
CA PHE A 1116 -28.12 -7.34 -16.58
C PHE A 1116 -28.57 -5.94 -17.01
N GLY A 1117 -29.81 -5.53 -16.72
CA GLY A 1117 -30.40 -4.27 -17.18
C GLY A 1117 -30.01 -3.01 -16.38
N GLY A 1118 -28.96 -3.11 -15.56
CA GLY A 1118 -28.46 -2.03 -14.71
C GLY A 1118 -29.42 -1.59 -13.60
N SER A 1119 -28.98 -0.64 -12.76
CA SER A 1119 -29.85 -0.09 -11.70
C SER A 1119 -30.69 1.11 -12.14
N GLY A 1120 -30.74 1.37 -13.45
CA GLY A 1120 -31.49 2.48 -14.06
C GLY A 1120 -32.96 2.14 -14.30
N THR A 1121 -33.58 2.87 -15.22
CA THR A 1121 -35.01 2.72 -15.54
C THR A 1121 -35.37 1.37 -16.18
N HIS A 1122 -34.51 0.83 -17.06
CA HIS A 1122 -34.77 -0.45 -17.73
C HIS A 1122 -34.81 -1.61 -16.73
N GLY A 1123 -33.72 -1.84 -15.97
CA GLY A 1123 -33.66 -2.91 -14.97
C GLY A 1123 -34.74 -2.81 -13.90
N ARG A 1124 -35.08 -1.58 -13.44
CA ARG A 1124 -36.19 -1.36 -12.50
C ARG A 1124 -37.54 -1.76 -13.10
N LYS A 1125 -37.87 -1.29 -14.32
CA LYS A 1125 -39.12 -1.68 -15.02
C LYS A 1125 -39.20 -3.21 -15.21
N LEU A 1126 -38.11 -3.87 -15.60
CA LEU A 1126 -38.05 -5.32 -15.74
C LEU A 1126 -38.36 -6.02 -14.40
N ALA A 1127 -37.68 -5.65 -13.31
CA ALA A 1127 -37.95 -6.21 -12.00
C ALA A 1127 -39.41 -6.03 -11.57
N GLU A 1128 -39.95 -4.81 -11.71
CA GLU A 1128 -41.33 -4.49 -11.34
C GLU A 1128 -42.35 -5.33 -12.15
N THR A 1129 -42.17 -5.43 -13.47
CA THR A 1129 -43.08 -6.22 -14.34
C THR A 1129 -43.08 -7.72 -14.06
N VAL A 1130 -42.00 -8.25 -13.48
CA VAL A 1130 -41.93 -9.65 -13.04
C VAL A 1130 -42.55 -9.80 -11.65
N LEU A 1131 -42.15 -8.97 -10.67
CA LEU A 1131 -42.66 -9.02 -9.29
C LEU A 1131 -44.18 -8.78 -9.23
N ARG A 1132 -44.75 -7.96 -10.12
CA ARG A 1132 -46.19 -7.73 -10.22
C ARG A 1132 -46.98 -9.03 -10.53
N ARG A 1133 -46.38 -10.01 -11.21
CA ARG A 1133 -46.99 -11.34 -11.48
C ARG A 1133 -47.17 -12.17 -10.21
N VAL A 1134 -46.30 -11.98 -9.22
CA VAL A 1134 -46.38 -12.57 -7.87
C VAL A 1134 -46.94 -11.59 -6.83
N GLY A 1135 -47.51 -10.46 -7.27
CA GLY A 1135 -48.14 -9.47 -6.41
C GLY A 1135 -47.18 -8.63 -5.54
N ALA A 1136 -45.88 -8.88 -5.62
CA ALA A 1136 -44.85 -8.31 -4.75
C ALA A 1136 -44.17 -7.05 -5.34
N ALA A 1137 -44.89 -6.25 -6.13
CA ALA A 1137 -44.34 -5.07 -6.82
C ALA A 1137 -43.76 -4.01 -5.84
N SER A 1138 -44.26 -3.95 -4.61
CA SER A 1138 -43.73 -3.15 -3.50
C SER A 1138 -42.26 -3.47 -3.17
N LEU A 1139 -41.81 -4.71 -3.39
CA LEU A 1139 -40.42 -5.13 -3.13
C LEU A 1139 -39.42 -4.69 -4.22
N THR A 1140 -39.87 -4.00 -5.29
CA THR A 1140 -39.00 -3.61 -6.42
C THR A 1140 -37.79 -2.78 -5.97
N GLU A 1141 -37.96 -1.82 -5.06
CA GLU A 1141 -36.82 -1.03 -4.57
C GLU A 1141 -35.87 -1.85 -3.65
N ARG A 1142 -36.37 -2.87 -2.93
CA ARG A 1142 -35.54 -3.82 -2.15
C ARG A 1142 -34.71 -4.69 -3.10
N VAL A 1143 -35.33 -5.25 -4.14
CA VAL A 1143 -34.63 -5.98 -5.22
C VAL A 1143 -33.59 -5.09 -5.92
N VAL A 1144 -33.94 -3.84 -6.26
CA VAL A 1144 -33.01 -2.89 -6.91
C VAL A 1144 -31.89 -2.43 -5.96
N LYS A 1145 -32.12 -2.38 -4.64
CA LYS A 1145 -31.08 -2.12 -3.62
C LYS A 1145 -30.06 -3.26 -3.60
N GLU A 1146 -30.49 -4.51 -3.43
CA GLU A 1146 -29.58 -5.64 -3.29
C GLU A 1146 -28.96 -6.09 -4.63
N ALA A 1147 -29.67 -5.97 -5.75
CA ALA A 1147 -29.08 -6.27 -7.06
C ALA A 1147 -27.96 -5.29 -7.47
N LYS A 1148 -27.96 -4.03 -7.00
CA LYS A 1148 -26.80 -3.12 -7.15
C LYS A 1148 -25.54 -3.72 -6.53
N VAL A 1149 -25.67 -4.40 -5.39
CA VAL A 1149 -24.55 -5.03 -4.67
C VAL A 1149 -23.89 -6.11 -5.54
N LEU A 1150 -24.70 -6.92 -6.25
CA LEU A 1150 -24.22 -7.91 -7.22
C LEU A 1150 -23.58 -7.27 -8.45
N VAL A 1151 -24.16 -6.20 -9.00
CA VAL A 1151 -23.58 -5.49 -10.17
C VAL A 1151 -22.23 -4.85 -9.83
N VAL A 1152 -22.10 -4.27 -8.64
CA VAL A 1152 -20.82 -3.72 -8.17
C VAL A 1152 -19.81 -4.84 -7.96
N ALA A 1153 -20.19 -5.94 -7.31
CA ALA A 1153 -19.31 -7.10 -7.11
C ALA A 1153 -18.84 -7.71 -8.45
N ALA A 1154 -19.72 -7.84 -9.45
CA ALA A 1154 -19.35 -8.26 -10.79
C ALA A 1154 -18.35 -7.27 -11.42
N THR A 1155 -18.66 -5.98 -11.39
CA THR A 1155 -17.84 -4.92 -12.03
C THR A 1155 -16.45 -4.81 -11.41
N VAL A 1156 -16.34 -4.85 -10.08
CA VAL A 1156 -15.06 -4.85 -9.36
C VAL A 1156 -14.30 -6.14 -9.65
N SER A 1157 -14.97 -7.29 -9.60
CA SER A 1157 -14.32 -8.59 -9.84
C SER A 1157 -13.77 -8.73 -11.27
N ILE A 1158 -14.50 -8.26 -12.29
CA ILE A 1158 -14.00 -8.21 -13.68
C ILE A 1158 -12.80 -7.25 -13.79
N GLY A 1159 -12.82 -6.13 -13.07
CA GLY A 1159 -11.71 -5.17 -13.02
C GLY A 1159 -10.44 -5.69 -12.33
N VAL A 1160 -10.55 -6.66 -11.42
CA VAL A 1160 -9.42 -7.25 -10.67
C VAL A 1160 -8.97 -8.60 -11.26
N HIS A 1161 -9.91 -9.49 -11.56
CA HIS A 1161 -9.67 -10.89 -11.94
C HIS A 1161 -9.93 -11.18 -13.43
N GLY A 1162 -10.33 -10.18 -14.23
CA GLY A 1162 -10.62 -10.30 -15.66
C GLY A 1162 -9.59 -11.09 -16.49
N PRO A 1163 -8.27 -10.92 -16.30
CA PRO A 1163 -7.26 -11.73 -16.99
C PRO A 1163 -7.35 -13.23 -16.70
N TRP A 1164 -7.57 -13.62 -15.44
CA TRP A 1164 -7.74 -15.02 -15.05
C TRP A 1164 -9.07 -15.58 -15.59
N TYR A 1165 -10.15 -14.80 -15.54
CA TYR A 1165 -11.44 -15.20 -16.14
C TYR A 1165 -11.32 -15.42 -17.66
N ALA A 1166 -10.64 -14.53 -18.38
CA ALA A 1166 -10.42 -14.70 -19.82
C ALA A 1166 -9.63 -15.99 -20.14
N THR A 1167 -8.61 -16.33 -19.34
CA THR A 1167 -7.85 -17.57 -19.50
C THR A 1167 -8.70 -18.81 -19.20
N LEU A 1168 -9.42 -18.83 -18.07
CA LEU A 1168 -10.30 -19.94 -17.68
C LEU A 1168 -11.41 -20.18 -18.71
N ILE A 1169 -12.05 -19.11 -19.21
CA ILE A 1169 -13.11 -19.22 -20.22
C ILE A 1169 -12.54 -19.77 -21.55
N GLY A 1170 -11.35 -19.32 -21.96
CA GLY A 1170 -10.67 -19.86 -23.16
C GLY A 1170 -10.32 -21.35 -23.06
N THR A 1171 -10.14 -21.89 -21.85
CA THR A 1171 -9.98 -23.34 -21.62
C THR A 1171 -11.29 -24.11 -21.44
N CYS A 1172 -12.44 -23.43 -21.36
CA CYS A 1172 -13.78 -24.05 -21.30
C CYS A 1172 -14.50 -24.02 -22.67
N ASP A 1173 -13.86 -23.46 -23.71
CA ASP A 1173 -14.32 -23.49 -25.11
C ASP A 1173 -13.57 -24.57 -25.96
N LEU A 1174 -12.75 -25.41 -25.30
CA LEU A 1174 -11.93 -26.50 -25.87
C LEU A 1174 -12.39 -27.87 -25.34
#